data_AF-A0A5C5XW71-F1
#
_entry.id   AF-A0A5C5XW71-F1
#
_cell.length_a   1.000
_cell.length_b   1.000
_cell.length_c   1.000
_cell.angle_alpha   90.00
_cell.angle_beta   90.00
_cell.angle_gamma   90.00
#
_symmetry.space_group_name_H-M   'P 1'
#
loop_
_entity.id
_entity.type
_entity.pdbx_description
1 polymer ?
#
loop_
_entity_poly.entity_id
_entity_poly.type
_entity_poly.pdbx_seq_one_letter_code
_entity_poly.pdbx_strand_id
1 'polypeptide(L)'
;MRYHAPYHTSGLGHVYQQRYKSFPNQRNGHFFGSFDGRANVSSTKSHSEVTNNTVFLLSFAFGMLTALSPLNADDSFSNTTQRPPNILYFYVDDMGWGSIGPNGQASRKAKGLPYVRTPNLDRLAAEGINFTRGYACHVCSPSRSSLQSGFHQGHTFADRNDPNNARKAIRADDVSIGDVLSDAGYVTGYWGKWGYGGSKDRANPVIDNVQTLPTSHGYQYVLAELHHIRAHTFFQPTLWKAPADSQSIGGLELVPNSIADYQNKSYPQTPALQNSTDYPTTAYCDDAYAFAALDFVREQGQNYNETGQPFHGLLAVQIPHAPFGEIATLPDWDRAYADDPSYRTLADQSRQWAAMVTRIDAHFGNLLAALEDPNNDGDTSDSVAENTLVIFQSDNGGPGGRSNVEFEANGGLSGTKGKIQEGGIRVPLVMRWPGKITEDTALKAGSDCDMVVDITDMLPTFCELAGVPAPLGIDGVSIAPTLLGRGHQRRRDFIIHEAGNGQSIIRNDLKLVRSKNSPLVLHDLEADRAEARNIAAEHPQLVQELESLLLGERVTEPKGFANTYHDWTGRDGAKTSAADNWSDYEYANNGISYLTDNGAPQLSWIARIANSSDQSRTAHADADLEVLGLQISGNAATNAKQTLVLGPEINLTGRNVIRVASHATLTVDGGVVSSLRWIDIHEGATLDGHGSIDATIYNSGSMIAVGQKGTVFNIQGDYHQSAGAELSLLIAGKKPAAHVTGTASLNGKLRIAIAQDTELTPGTFCTVLTANHVNGCFANPNDEVITDDGSRFTIGYSETAVTLTAK
;
A
#
# COMPACT_ATOMS: atom_id res chain seq x y z
N MET A 1 4.22 -9.67 39.45
CA MET A 1 5.48 -10.27 39.93
C MET A 1 6.60 -9.85 38.99
N ARG A 2 7.62 -9.14 39.49
CA ARG A 2 8.73 -8.59 38.71
C ARG A 2 9.89 -9.59 38.68
N TYR A 3 10.51 -9.82 37.53
CA TYR A 3 11.83 -10.45 37.43
C TYR A 3 12.79 -9.49 36.73
N HIS A 4 13.79 -9.02 37.49
CA HIS A 4 15.01 -8.40 37.02
C HIS A 4 16.15 -9.42 37.17
N ALA A 5 17.01 -9.53 36.16
CA ALA A 5 18.34 -10.12 36.29
C ALA A 5 19.35 -9.18 35.62
N PRO A 6 20.47 -8.81 36.28
CA PRO A 6 21.46 -7.89 35.71
C PRO A 6 22.60 -8.68 35.03
N TYR A 7 23.09 -8.16 33.90
CA TYR A 7 24.35 -8.59 33.31
C TYR A 7 25.46 -7.58 33.68
N HIS A 8 26.55 -8.13 34.21
CA HIS A 8 27.77 -7.44 34.62
C HIS A 8 28.59 -6.95 33.41
N THR A 9 29.12 -5.73 33.54
CA THR A 9 30.14 -5.14 32.69
C THR A 9 31.55 -5.30 33.29
N SER A 10 32.51 -5.67 32.46
CA SER A 10 33.96 -5.44 32.59
C SER A 10 34.51 -5.36 31.16
N GLY A 11 35.51 -4.57 30.77
CA GLY A 11 36.30 -3.49 31.34
C GLY A 11 37.22 -2.97 30.20
N LEU A 12 37.54 -1.68 30.24
CA LEU A 12 38.77 -0.96 29.77
C LEU A 12 39.72 -1.71 28.80
N GLY A 13 40.28 -1.16 27.72
CA GLY A 13 40.50 0.22 27.27
C GLY A 13 41.68 0.25 26.27
N HIS A 14 41.86 1.40 25.63
CA HIS A 14 43.02 1.90 24.84
C HIS A 14 43.05 1.83 23.29
N VAL A 15 42.93 3.05 22.74
CA VAL A 15 43.80 3.73 21.74
C VAL A 15 43.93 3.11 20.35
N TYR A 16 43.37 3.78 19.34
CA TYR A 16 44.13 4.21 18.15
C TYR A 16 43.49 5.43 17.49
N GLN A 17 44.32 6.43 17.24
CA GLN A 17 44.02 7.69 16.54
C GLN A 17 44.31 7.53 15.03
N GLN A 18 43.56 8.29 14.23
CA GLN A 18 43.81 8.67 12.83
C GLN A 18 43.67 7.61 11.72
N ARG A 19 42.64 7.79 10.86
CA ARG A 19 42.83 8.27 9.48
C ARG A 19 41.46 8.49 8.80
N TYR A 20 41.15 9.76 8.53
CA TYR A 20 40.10 10.15 7.60
C TYR A 20 40.53 9.81 6.17
N LYS A 21 39.69 9.06 5.45
CA LYS A 21 39.65 9.07 3.99
C LYS A 21 38.20 9.15 3.54
N SER A 22 37.83 10.35 3.13
CA SER A 22 36.65 10.70 2.35
C SER A 22 36.63 9.95 1.02
N PHE A 23 35.49 9.37 0.65
CA PHE A 23 35.13 9.11 -0.74
C PHE A 23 33.75 9.72 -1.04
N PRO A 24 33.54 10.25 -2.26
CA PRO A 24 32.51 11.25 -2.52
C PRO A 24 31.24 10.66 -3.13
N ASN A 25 30.12 11.27 -2.74
CA ASN A 25 28.84 11.23 -3.44
C ASN A 25 28.98 11.69 -4.90
N GLN A 26 28.55 10.87 -5.85
CA GLN A 26 28.26 11.31 -7.22
C GLN A 26 26.74 11.42 -7.39
N ARG A 27 26.23 12.66 -7.43
CA ARG A 27 25.01 13.02 -8.16
C ARG A 27 25.43 13.97 -9.28
N ASN A 28 24.99 13.63 -10.49
CA ASN A 28 25.32 14.29 -11.75
C ASN A 28 24.86 15.75 -11.75
N GLY A 29 25.80 16.68 -11.96
CA GLY A 29 25.54 18.07 -12.28
C GLY A 29 25.52 18.29 -13.79
N HIS A 30 24.51 19.02 -14.26
CA HIS A 30 24.41 19.52 -15.62
C HIS A 30 25.54 20.50 -15.94
N PHE A 31 26.21 20.27 -17.08
CA PHE A 31 27.21 21.15 -17.67
C PHE A 31 26.55 22.35 -18.39
N PHE A 32 26.98 23.56 -18.07
CA PHE A 32 27.06 24.67 -19.03
C PHE A 32 28.45 25.31 -18.92
N GLY A 33 29.13 25.41 -20.07
CA GLY A 33 30.51 25.84 -20.19
C GLY A 33 30.72 27.34 -19.94
N SER A 34 31.86 27.65 -19.35
CA SER A 34 32.43 28.97 -19.17
C SER A 34 33.11 29.48 -20.46
N PHE A 35 33.04 30.79 -20.68
CA PHE A 35 34.03 31.53 -21.44
C PHE A 35 34.39 32.81 -20.68
N ASP A 36 35.70 33.03 -20.54
CA ASP A 36 36.37 34.07 -19.76
C ASP A 36 36.22 35.49 -20.32
N GLY A 37 36.14 36.44 -19.38
CA GLY A 37 37.08 37.58 -19.33
C GLY A 37 36.74 38.85 -20.11
N ARG A 38 36.37 39.91 -19.38
CA ARG A 38 37.23 41.10 -19.14
C ARG A 38 36.43 42.26 -18.54
N ALA A 39 37.04 42.89 -17.55
CA ALA A 39 36.61 44.15 -16.96
C ALA A 39 36.64 45.29 -17.99
N ASN A 40 35.65 46.19 -17.92
CA ASN A 40 35.93 47.62 -17.91
C ASN A 40 34.76 48.46 -17.39
N VAL A 41 35.13 49.39 -16.52
CA VAL A 41 34.33 50.48 -15.95
C VAL A 41 34.15 51.57 -17.01
N SER A 42 32.95 52.12 -17.16
CA SER A 42 32.68 53.56 -16.98
C SER A 42 31.32 54.00 -17.51
N SER A 43 30.67 54.78 -16.65
CA SER A 43 29.68 55.84 -16.89
C SER A 43 29.40 56.25 -18.35
N THR A 44 28.12 56.47 -18.67
CA THR A 44 27.54 57.83 -18.70
C THR A 44 26.04 57.80 -18.97
N LYS A 45 25.34 58.72 -18.30
CA LYS A 45 23.95 59.13 -18.53
C LYS A 45 23.84 59.88 -19.86
N SER A 46 22.73 59.71 -20.57
CA SER A 46 21.99 60.86 -21.12
C SER A 46 20.57 60.48 -21.54
N HIS A 47 19.62 61.24 -21.01
CA HIS A 47 18.23 61.35 -21.46
C HIS A 47 18.13 61.85 -22.91
N SER A 48 17.08 61.42 -23.61
CA SER A 48 16.25 62.32 -24.42
C SER A 48 14.92 61.64 -24.78
N GLU A 49 13.82 62.24 -24.33
CA GLU A 49 12.47 62.09 -24.88
C GLU A 49 12.42 62.52 -26.35
N VAL A 50 11.36 62.12 -27.09
CA VAL A 50 10.43 63.00 -27.85
C VAL A 50 9.66 62.23 -28.96
N THR A 51 8.36 62.09 -28.71
CA THR A 51 7.14 62.23 -29.57
C THR A 51 6.80 61.37 -30.81
N ASN A 52 5.54 60.89 -30.75
CA ASN A 52 4.40 61.00 -31.69
C ASN A 52 4.26 60.16 -32.98
N ASN A 53 3.23 59.30 -32.94
CA ASN A 53 2.06 59.15 -33.83
C ASN A 53 2.23 59.12 -35.35
N THR A 54 1.66 58.08 -35.98
CA THR A 54 0.71 58.22 -37.11
C THR A 54 -0.22 57.01 -37.21
N VAL A 55 -1.52 57.26 -37.38
CA VAL A 55 -2.63 56.33 -37.67
C VAL A 55 -3.03 56.52 -39.14
N PHE A 56 -3.47 55.46 -39.84
CA PHE A 56 -4.46 55.58 -40.94
C PHE A 56 -5.34 54.33 -41.07
N LEU A 57 -6.65 54.57 -41.27
CA LEU A 57 -7.79 53.64 -41.43
C LEU A 57 -8.00 53.17 -42.89
N LEU A 58 -8.72 52.04 -43.09
CA LEU A 58 -10.07 51.98 -43.72
C LEU A 58 -10.57 50.56 -44.14
N SER A 59 -11.60 50.08 -43.43
CA SER A 59 -12.93 49.57 -43.83
C SER A 59 -13.26 48.63 -45.02
N PHE A 60 -13.96 47.54 -44.65
CA PHE A 60 -15.23 46.94 -45.16
C PHE A 60 -15.38 46.30 -46.57
N ALA A 61 -15.84 45.03 -46.56
CA ALA A 61 -16.87 44.52 -47.48
C ALA A 61 -17.66 43.35 -46.83
N PHE A 62 -18.99 43.38 -46.98
CA PHE A 62 -19.99 42.45 -46.46
C PHE A 62 -20.59 41.66 -47.63
N GLY A 63 -20.89 40.36 -47.46
CA GLY A 63 -21.56 39.51 -48.46
C GLY A 63 -22.32 38.35 -47.80
N MET A 64 -23.61 38.21 -48.15
CA MET A 64 -24.65 37.39 -47.51
C MET A 64 -24.64 35.87 -47.83
N LEU A 65 -25.04 35.10 -46.79
CA LEU A 65 -25.87 33.87 -46.70
C LEU A 65 -25.93 32.83 -47.85
N THR A 66 -25.61 31.58 -47.50
CA THR A 66 -26.44 30.38 -47.79
C THR A 66 -26.46 29.45 -46.58
N ALA A 67 -27.65 29.02 -46.17
CA ALA A 67 -27.92 28.15 -45.02
C ALA A 67 -27.52 26.69 -45.28
N LEU A 68 -26.81 26.09 -44.32
CA LEU A 68 -26.75 24.65 -44.09
C LEU A 68 -26.75 24.44 -42.56
N SER A 69 -27.79 23.77 -42.07
CA SER A 69 -27.94 23.36 -40.68
C SER A 69 -26.73 22.54 -40.22
N PRO A 70 -26.15 22.78 -39.03
CA PRO A 70 -25.21 21.81 -38.48
C PRO A 70 -26.00 20.59 -38.01
N LEU A 71 -25.69 19.45 -38.62
CA LEU A 71 -25.96 18.15 -38.02
C LEU A 71 -25.33 18.11 -36.62
N ASN A 72 -26.04 17.48 -35.71
CA ASN A 72 -25.57 17.08 -34.38
C ASN A 72 -24.15 16.50 -34.49
N ALA A 73 -23.18 17.20 -33.90
CA ALA A 73 -21.90 16.62 -33.56
C ALA A 73 -22.08 15.96 -32.20
N ASP A 74 -21.89 14.64 -32.21
CA ASP A 74 -21.88 13.74 -31.07
C ASP A 74 -21.15 14.31 -29.85
N ASP A 75 -21.69 13.96 -28.68
CA ASP A 75 -21.04 14.03 -27.38
C ASP A 75 -19.64 13.42 -27.44
N SER A 76 -18.64 14.23 -27.76
CA SER A 76 -17.26 13.90 -27.46
C SER A 76 -17.11 13.94 -25.96
N PHE A 77 -17.01 12.75 -25.36
CA PHE A 77 -16.63 12.51 -23.97
C PHE A 77 -15.55 13.51 -23.55
N SER A 78 -15.98 14.50 -22.77
CA SER A 78 -15.11 15.35 -21.97
C SER A 78 -14.37 14.45 -20.99
N ASN A 79 -13.20 13.98 -21.40
CA ASN A 79 -12.26 13.26 -20.56
C ASN A 79 -11.63 14.28 -19.60
N THR A 80 -12.41 14.77 -18.62
CA THR A 80 -11.85 15.45 -17.46
C THR A 80 -10.96 14.43 -16.77
N THR A 81 -9.64 14.59 -16.88
CA THR A 81 -8.67 13.84 -16.08
C THR A 81 -9.03 14.08 -14.61
N GLN A 82 -9.73 13.12 -14.00
CA GLN A 82 -10.20 13.20 -12.63
C GLN A 82 -8.95 13.34 -11.73
N ARG A 83 -8.87 14.44 -10.98
CA ARG A 83 -7.74 14.72 -10.09
C ARG A 83 -7.56 13.53 -9.12
N PRO A 84 -6.32 13.12 -8.80
CA PRO A 84 -6.08 12.14 -7.74
C PRO A 84 -6.78 12.57 -6.44
N PRO A 85 -7.30 11.62 -5.64
CA PRO A 85 -7.97 11.95 -4.39
C PRO A 85 -6.97 12.43 -3.34
N ASN A 86 -7.44 13.24 -2.39
CA ASN A 86 -6.73 13.40 -1.12
C ASN A 86 -6.96 12.16 -0.25
N ILE A 87 -6.03 11.87 0.66
CA ILE A 87 -6.09 10.69 1.53
C ILE A 87 -5.85 11.13 2.99
N LEU A 88 -6.85 10.96 3.85
CA LEU A 88 -6.73 11.23 5.29
C LEU A 88 -6.92 9.93 6.08
N TYR A 89 -5.93 9.54 6.86
CA TYR A 89 -5.91 8.27 7.59
C TYR A 89 -5.81 8.50 9.09
N PHE A 90 -6.90 8.21 9.79
CA PHE A 90 -6.99 8.13 11.25
C PHE A 90 -6.58 6.73 11.73
N TYR A 91 -5.48 6.66 12.47
CA TYR A 91 -4.89 5.40 12.90
C TYR A 91 -4.67 5.40 14.42
N VAL A 92 -5.34 4.51 15.14
CA VAL A 92 -5.37 4.45 16.61
C VAL A 92 -4.59 3.24 17.14
N ASP A 93 -4.14 3.33 18.40
CA ASP A 93 -3.39 2.26 19.08
C ASP A 93 -4.28 1.61 20.15
N ASP A 94 -4.46 0.28 20.09
CA ASP A 94 -5.22 -0.50 21.08
C ASP A 94 -6.74 -0.33 21.11
N MET A 95 -7.35 0.07 19.99
CA MET A 95 -8.81 0.13 19.89
C MET A 95 -9.41 -1.17 19.35
N GLY A 96 -10.10 -1.92 20.22
CA GLY A 96 -10.70 -3.20 19.86
C GLY A 96 -11.87 -3.09 18.88
N TRP A 97 -12.15 -4.17 18.15
CA TRP A 97 -13.19 -4.23 17.10
C TRP A 97 -14.53 -3.65 17.56
N GLY A 98 -15.00 -4.01 18.75
CA GLY A 98 -16.30 -3.59 19.29
C GLY A 98 -16.33 -2.19 19.90
N SER A 99 -15.28 -1.39 19.74
CA SER A 99 -15.15 -0.08 20.42
C SER A 99 -15.88 1.08 19.72
N ILE A 100 -16.43 0.86 18.52
CA ILE A 100 -17.14 1.89 17.75
C ILE A 100 -18.64 1.55 17.63
N GLY A 101 -19.47 2.54 17.28
CA GLY A 101 -20.90 2.39 17.06
C GLY A 101 -21.30 1.15 16.27
N PRO A 102 -20.91 1.02 14.98
CA PRO A 102 -21.37 -0.06 14.11
C PRO A 102 -20.90 -1.45 14.56
N ASN A 103 -19.80 -1.55 15.30
CA ASN A 103 -19.23 -2.83 15.72
C ASN A 103 -19.64 -3.29 17.14
N GLY A 104 -20.52 -2.53 17.80
CA GLY A 104 -21.09 -2.99 19.07
C GLY A 104 -21.70 -1.90 19.92
N GLN A 105 -21.12 -0.69 19.93
CA GLN A 105 -21.52 0.35 20.87
C GLN A 105 -22.93 0.89 20.61
N ALA A 106 -23.38 0.93 19.35
CA ALA A 106 -24.75 1.31 19.01
C ALA A 106 -25.76 0.30 19.58
N SER A 107 -25.46 -1.00 19.49
CA SER A 107 -26.28 -2.08 20.07
C SER A 107 -26.33 -1.99 21.60
N ARG A 108 -25.20 -1.67 22.25
CA ARG A 108 -25.14 -1.46 23.70
C ARG A 108 -25.99 -0.27 24.14
N LYS A 109 -25.84 0.87 23.45
CA LYS A 109 -26.65 2.08 23.68
C LYS A 109 -28.15 1.78 23.55
N ALA A 110 -28.56 1.05 22.51
CA ALA A 110 -29.95 0.67 22.28
C ALA A 110 -30.52 -0.23 23.41
N LYS A 111 -29.66 -1.02 24.07
CA LYS A 111 -30.02 -1.87 25.23
C LYS A 111 -29.96 -1.15 26.57
N GLY A 112 -29.62 0.15 26.59
CA GLY A 112 -29.43 0.92 27.83
C GLY A 112 -28.22 0.46 28.66
N LEU A 113 -27.25 -0.22 28.03
CA LEU A 113 -26.00 -0.63 28.68
C LEU A 113 -24.96 0.50 28.60
N PRO A 114 -23.96 0.53 29.50
CA PRO A 114 -22.81 1.42 29.34
C PRO A 114 -22.16 1.23 27.97
N TYR A 115 -21.87 2.34 27.30
CA TYR A 115 -21.30 2.39 25.96
C TYR A 115 -20.28 3.53 25.87
N VAL A 116 -19.31 3.40 24.97
CA VAL A 116 -18.38 4.49 24.63
C VAL A 116 -18.97 5.35 23.51
N ARG A 117 -18.77 6.66 23.60
CA ARG A 117 -19.32 7.66 22.67
C ARG A 117 -18.32 7.93 21.54
N THR A 118 -18.72 7.63 20.31
CA THR A 118 -17.93 7.87 19.09
C THR A 118 -18.77 8.54 17.98
N PRO A 119 -19.45 9.67 18.25
CA PRO A 119 -20.38 10.25 17.29
C PRO A 119 -19.78 10.59 15.93
N ASN A 120 -18.48 10.93 15.85
CA ASN A 120 -17.85 11.25 14.57
C ASN A 120 -17.46 10.01 13.78
N LEU A 121 -17.03 8.93 14.43
CA LEU A 121 -16.84 7.64 13.78
C LEU A 121 -18.19 7.00 13.38
N ASP A 122 -19.24 7.20 14.19
CA ASP A 122 -20.60 6.78 13.84
C ASP A 122 -21.07 7.53 12.58
N ARG A 123 -20.79 8.85 12.49
CA ARG A 123 -21.04 9.65 11.28
C ARG A 123 -20.20 9.17 10.10
N LEU A 124 -18.90 8.92 10.31
CA LEU A 124 -17.99 8.43 9.27
C LEU A 124 -18.50 7.11 8.67
N ALA A 125 -19.02 6.20 9.50
CA ALA A 125 -19.61 4.94 9.06
C ALA A 125 -20.96 5.15 8.36
N ALA A 126 -21.81 6.05 8.85
CA ALA A 126 -23.10 6.36 8.23
C ALA A 126 -22.97 7.01 6.84
N GLU A 127 -21.93 7.82 6.64
CA GLU A 127 -21.59 8.45 5.35
C GLU A 127 -20.64 7.61 4.49
N GLY A 128 -20.19 6.46 5.01
CA GLY A 128 -19.15 5.64 4.42
C GLY A 128 -19.51 4.16 4.45
N ILE A 129 -18.51 3.30 4.61
CA ILE A 129 -18.69 1.86 4.71
C ILE A 129 -17.93 1.33 5.92
N ASN A 130 -18.56 0.44 6.69
CA ASN A 130 -17.90 -0.28 7.78
C ASN A 130 -17.45 -1.66 7.28
N PHE A 131 -16.14 -1.91 7.30
CA PHE A 131 -15.59 -3.22 6.98
C PHE A 131 -15.59 -4.07 8.24
N THR A 132 -16.57 -4.97 8.33
CA THR A 132 -16.71 -5.84 9.50
C THR A 132 -15.52 -6.79 9.63
N ARG A 133 -14.79 -7.07 8.54
CA ARG A 133 -13.60 -7.94 8.46
C ARG A 133 -12.31 -7.16 8.13
N GLY A 134 -12.10 -6.04 8.82
CA GLY A 134 -10.80 -5.36 8.85
C GLY A 134 -9.79 -6.09 9.75
N TYR A 135 -8.58 -6.32 9.25
CA TYR A 135 -7.49 -7.00 9.96
C TYR A 135 -6.22 -6.15 10.03
N ALA A 136 -5.48 -6.33 11.11
CA ALA A 136 -4.16 -5.77 11.35
C ALA A 136 -3.29 -6.79 12.10
N CYS A 137 -2.10 -6.40 12.54
CA CYS A 137 -1.25 -7.32 13.32
C CYS A 137 -1.68 -7.41 14.79
N HIS A 138 -1.08 -8.34 15.53
CA HIS A 138 -1.38 -8.55 16.95
C HIS A 138 -0.83 -7.46 17.91
N VAL A 139 0.14 -6.66 17.48
CA VAL A 139 0.80 -5.59 18.27
C VAL A 139 1.30 -4.44 17.36
N CYS A 140 1.65 -3.30 17.99
CA CYS A 140 1.94 -2.03 17.34
C CYS A 140 3.04 -2.03 16.27
N SER A 141 4.27 -2.48 16.58
CA SER A 141 5.42 -2.36 15.64
C SER A 141 5.19 -3.15 14.34
N PRO A 142 4.86 -4.45 14.37
CA PRO A 142 4.57 -5.19 13.15
C PRO A 142 3.44 -4.55 12.35
N SER A 143 2.40 -4.09 13.02
CA SER A 143 1.25 -3.47 12.35
C SER A 143 1.65 -2.19 11.60
N ARG A 144 2.41 -1.31 12.26
CA ARG A 144 2.90 -0.06 11.65
C ARG A 144 3.84 -0.34 10.49
N SER A 145 4.70 -1.35 10.60
CA SER A 145 5.54 -1.75 9.49
C SER A 145 4.74 -2.33 8.33
N SER A 146 3.79 -3.23 8.60
CA SER A 146 2.95 -3.85 7.58
C SER A 146 2.06 -2.84 6.86
N LEU A 147 1.55 -1.84 7.58
CA LEU A 147 0.85 -0.70 7.01
C LEU A 147 1.73 0.03 5.99
N GLN A 148 2.96 0.38 6.38
CA GLN A 148 3.82 1.19 5.53
C GLN A 148 4.33 0.40 4.32
N SER A 149 4.79 -0.84 4.51
CA SER A 149 5.51 -1.59 3.48
C SER A 149 4.63 -2.54 2.67
N GLY A 150 3.37 -2.74 3.06
CA GLY A 150 2.47 -3.72 2.42
C GLY A 150 2.90 -5.17 2.61
N PHE A 151 3.87 -5.47 3.47
CA PHE A 151 4.31 -6.84 3.80
C PHE A 151 3.62 -7.33 5.06
N HIS A 152 3.20 -8.58 5.10
CA HIS A 152 2.73 -9.22 6.32
C HIS A 152 3.90 -9.61 7.25
N GLN A 153 3.57 -10.09 8.45
CA GLN A 153 4.56 -10.33 9.51
C GLN A 153 5.66 -11.34 9.14
N GLY A 154 5.36 -12.35 8.31
CA GLY A 154 6.37 -13.32 7.84
C GLY A 154 7.40 -12.74 6.87
N HIS A 155 7.19 -11.51 6.38
CA HIS A 155 7.95 -10.89 5.29
C HIS A 155 8.60 -9.56 5.69
N THR A 156 8.08 -8.88 6.72
CA THR A 156 8.68 -7.63 7.23
C THR A 156 9.82 -7.86 8.22
N PHE A 157 10.82 -6.98 8.21
CA PHE A 157 11.93 -6.99 9.16
C PHE A 157 11.54 -6.48 10.57
N ALA A 158 10.58 -5.56 10.66
CA ALA A 158 10.07 -5.02 11.93
C ALA A 158 8.94 -5.90 12.49
N ASP A 159 9.22 -7.21 12.62
CA ASP A 159 8.30 -8.30 12.97
C ASP A 159 7.86 -8.34 14.46
N ARG A 160 8.35 -7.43 15.31
CA ARG A 160 8.06 -7.38 16.75
C ARG A 160 8.25 -6.00 17.37
N ASN A 161 7.72 -5.84 18.59
CA ASN A 161 8.08 -4.74 19.47
C ASN A 161 9.49 -4.98 20.05
N ASP A 162 10.52 -4.41 19.42
CA ASP A 162 11.89 -4.50 19.90
C ASP A 162 12.23 -3.35 20.87
N PRO A 163 12.78 -3.64 22.07
CA PRO A 163 13.24 -2.60 22.99
C PRO A 163 14.36 -1.72 22.43
N ASN A 164 15.07 -2.18 21.39
CA ASN A 164 16.00 -1.41 20.59
C ASN A 164 15.43 -1.22 19.19
N ASN A 165 14.39 -0.40 19.12
CA ASN A 165 13.59 -0.16 17.93
C ASN A 165 14.38 0.48 16.77
N ALA A 166 15.57 1.05 17.01
CA ALA A 166 16.45 1.52 15.94
C ALA A 166 17.13 0.39 15.15
N ARG A 167 17.16 -0.85 15.70
CA ARG A 167 17.78 -2.03 15.07
C ARG A 167 16.79 -2.93 14.33
N LYS A 168 15.55 -3.01 14.81
CA LYS A 168 14.46 -3.78 14.20
C LYS A 168 13.34 -2.83 13.80
N ALA A 169 13.63 -2.07 12.75
CA ALA A 169 12.80 -1.02 12.18
C ALA A 169 12.62 -1.23 10.68
N ILE A 170 11.67 -0.50 10.10
CA ILE A 170 11.58 -0.30 8.67
C ILE A 170 12.94 0.15 8.10
N ARG A 171 13.38 -0.47 7.00
CA ARG A 171 14.68 -0.21 6.36
C ARG A 171 14.50 0.81 5.24
N ALA A 172 15.58 1.45 4.81
CA ALA A 172 15.55 2.36 3.65
C ALA A 172 15.01 1.69 2.37
N ASP A 173 15.22 0.37 2.21
CA ASP A 173 14.71 -0.38 1.06
C ASP A 173 13.21 -0.75 1.17
N ASP A 174 12.64 -0.69 2.37
CA ASP A 174 11.22 -0.98 2.59
C ASP A 174 10.39 0.24 2.16
N VAL A 175 10.04 0.26 0.86
CA VAL A 175 9.24 1.33 0.26
C VAL A 175 7.93 1.53 1.01
N SER A 176 7.71 2.75 1.51
CA SER A 176 6.57 3.09 2.34
C SER A 176 5.44 3.80 1.59
N ILE A 177 4.30 3.98 2.26
CA ILE A 177 3.20 4.84 1.77
C ILE A 177 3.68 6.27 1.50
N GLY A 178 4.49 6.83 2.40
CA GLY A 178 4.99 8.20 2.26
C GLY A 178 5.93 8.33 1.06
N ASP A 179 6.81 7.35 0.83
CA ASP A 179 7.70 7.31 -0.34
C ASP A 179 6.90 7.36 -1.64
N VAL A 180 5.96 6.42 -1.81
CA VAL A 180 5.15 6.30 -3.03
C VAL A 180 4.32 7.56 -3.29
N LEU A 181 3.64 8.09 -2.27
CA LEU A 181 2.74 9.21 -2.46
C LEU A 181 3.50 10.52 -2.70
N SER A 182 4.61 10.74 -2.00
CA SER A 182 5.45 11.92 -2.26
C SER A 182 6.07 11.89 -3.65
N ASP A 183 6.57 10.74 -4.12
CA ASP A 183 7.06 10.55 -5.48
C ASP A 183 5.96 10.75 -6.54
N ALA A 184 4.70 10.42 -6.21
CA ALA A 184 3.54 10.68 -7.03
C ALA A 184 3.04 12.15 -6.98
N GLY A 185 3.73 13.02 -6.25
CA GLY A 185 3.46 14.46 -6.17
C GLY A 185 2.52 14.90 -5.05
N TYR A 186 2.19 14.01 -4.10
CA TYR A 186 1.39 14.36 -2.93
C TYR A 186 2.20 15.18 -1.93
N VAL A 187 1.53 16.11 -1.25
CA VAL A 187 2.04 16.67 0.01
C VAL A 187 1.74 15.68 1.12
N THR A 188 2.74 15.24 1.87
CA THR A 188 2.62 14.14 2.85
C THR A 188 2.87 14.60 4.29
N GLY A 189 2.02 14.15 5.22
CA GLY A 189 2.15 14.47 6.65
C GLY A 189 1.94 13.27 7.58
N TYR A 190 2.68 13.26 8.70
CA TYR A 190 2.65 12.22 9.72
C TYR A 190 2.60 12.81 11.14
N TRP A 191 1.61 12.44 11.95
CA TRP A 191 1.50 12.90 13.33
C TRP A 191 1.26 11.74 14.29
N GLY A 192 2.07 11.66 15.35
CA GLY A 192 1.88 10.66 16.40
C GLY A 192 3.01 9.65 16.57
N LYS A 193 2.65 8.41 16.89
CA LYS A 193 3.60 7.35 17.25
C LYS A 193 4.21 6.71 16.01
N TRP A 194 5.43 7.09 15.64
CA TRP A 194 6.16 6.39 14.59
C TRP A 194 6.70 5.04 15.08
N GLY A 195 7.48 5.08 16.17
CA GLY A 195 7.98 3.86 16.80
C GLY A 195 9.34 3.35 16.30
N TYR A 196 10.03 4.05 15.39
CA TYR A 196 11.39 3.70 14.94
C TYR A 196 12.40 4.86 15.01
N GLY A 197 13.69 4.53 15.15
CA GLY A 197 14.80 5.44 14.81
C GLY A 197 15.27 6.43 15.88
N GLY A 198 14.46 6.73 16.90
CA GLY A 198 14.87 7.58 18.03
C GLY A 198 15.31 6.78 19.25
N SER A 199 16.02 7.40 20.19
CA SER A 199 16.47 6.79 21.45
C SER A 199 15.38 6.82 22.53
N LYS A 200 15.56 5.99 23.58
CA LYS A 200 14.57 5.85 24.68
C LYS A 200 14.61 6.96 25.74
N ASP A 201 15.58 7.87 25.68
CA ASP A 201 15.71 8.93 26.69
C ASP A 201 14.51 9.87 26.63
N ARG A 202 13.84 10.11 27.77
CA ARG A 202 12.64 10.95 27.84
C ARG A 202 12.95 12.44 27.88
N ALA A 203 14.13 12.82 28.35
CA ALA A 203 14.52 14.22 28.53
C ALA A 203 15.32 14.73 27.34
N ASN A 204 16.26 13.92 26.83
CA ASN A 204 17.16 14.29 25.74
C ASN A 204 17.23 13.16 24.70
N PRO A 205 16.13 12.87 24.00
CA PRO A 205 16.14 11.87 22.93
C PRO A 205 17.11 12.28 21.81
N VAL A 206 17.70 11.28 21.16
CA VAL A 206 18.56 11.47 19.98
C VAL A 206 18.09 10.56 18.85
N ILE A 207 18.54 10.84 17.63
CA ILE A 207 18.33 9.96 16.48
C ILE A 207 19.41 8.87 16.49
N ASP A 208 18.99 7.61 16.59
CA ASP A 208 19.85 6.44 16.58
C ASP A 208 20.02 5.87 15.15
N ASN A 209 19.00 5.99 14.30
CA ASN A 209 19.02 5.46 12.94
C ASN A 209 18.22 6.33 11.95
N VAL A 210 18.94 7.10 11.13
CA VAL A 210 18.37 8.04 10.16
C VAL A 210 17.59 7.34 9.04
N GLN A 211 17.91 6.09 8.71
CA GLN A 211 17.28 5.37 7.60
C GLN A 211 15.81 5.02 7.89
N THR A 212 15.41 5.09 9.15
CA THR A 212 14.12 4.58 9.63
C THR A 212 13.12 5.71 9.90
N LEU A 213 13.50 6.96 9.70
CA LEU A 213 12.72 8.14 10.10
C LEU A 213 11.53 8.37 9.15
N PRO A 214 10.43 8.99 9.59
CA PRO A 214 9.33 9.36 8.70
C PRO A 214 9.80 10.23 7.52
N THR A 215 10.72 11.16 7.76
CA THR A 215 11.32 12.04 6.75
C THR A 215 12.23 11.31 5.75
N SER A 216 12.73 10.13 6.12
CA SER A 216 13.44 9.23 5.21
C SER A 216 12.49 8.33 4.42
N HIS A 217 11.20 8.36 4.76
CA HIS A 217 10.12 7.57 4.19
C HIS A 217 9.04 8.48 3.56
N GLY A 218 9.49 9.54 2.91
CA GLY A 218 8.64 10.44 2.11
C GLY A 218 7.66 11.33 2.88
N TYR A 219 7.64 11.36 4.22
CA TYR A 219 6.79 12.29 4.98
C TYR A 219 7.44 13.66 5.14
N GLN A 220 6.78 14.71 4.63
CA GLN A 220 7.33 16.07 4.56
C GLN A 220 7.00 16.90 5.82
N TYR A 221 5.80 16.70 6.37
CA TYR A 221 5.34 17.35 7.60
C TYR A 221 5.26 16.32 8.72
N VAL A 222 5.94 16.55 9.83
CA VAL A 222 6.01 15.58 10.92
C VAL A 222 5.81 16.27 12.26
N LEU A 223 5.03 15.66 13.14
CA LEU A 223 5.12 15.89 14.59
C LEU A 223 4.93 14.54 15.30
N ALA A 224 6.02 13.94 15.77
CA ALA A 224 6.00 12.53 16.12
C ALA A 224 6.88 12.14 17.30
N GLU A 225 6.53 10.98 17.86
CA GLU A 225 7.37 10.20 18.75
C GLU A 225 8.04 9.05 17.99
N LEU A 226 9.38 9.07 17.97
CA LEU A 226 10.19 8.08 17.26
C LEU A 226 10.45 6.81 18.08
N HIS A 227 10.25 6.82 19.41
CA HIS A 227 10.56 5.65 20.23
C HIS A 227 9.34 5.03 20.91
N HIS A 228 9.14 3.71 20.78
CA HIS A 228 7.99 2.98 21.37
C HIS A 228 7.82 3.22 22.88
N ILE A 229 8.89 3.11 23.66
CA ILE A 229 8.86 3.39 25.11
C ILE A 229 8.50 4.86 25.41
N ARG A 230 8.97 5.83 24.61
CA ARG A 230 8.56 7.23 24.79
C ARG A 230 7.07 7.38 24.47
N ALA A 231 6.57 6.68 23.47
CA ALA A 231 5.16 6.68 23.12
C ALA A 231 4.23 5.89 24.09
N HIS A 232 4.67 5.59 25.32
CA HIS A 232 3.86 4.99 26.40
C HIS A 232 3.52 5.98 27.52
N THR A 233 3.63 7.28 27.25
CA THR A 233 3.18 8.38 28.12
C THR A 233 2.79 9.53 27.20
N PHE A 234 1.70 10.20 27.56
CA PHE A 234 1.07 11.21 26.73
C PHE A 234 1.53 12.62 27.09
N PHE A 235 2.53 12.74 27.98
CA PHE A 235 3.16 13.99 28.38
C PHE A 235 4.67 13.89 28.16
N GLN A 236 5.09 13.92 26.90
CA GLN A 236 6.50 14.02 26.53
C GLN A 236 6.91 15.49 26.53
N PRO A 237 8.08 15.86 27.12
CA PRO A 237 8.49 17.26 27.15
C PRO A 237 8.83 17.82 25.77
N THR A 238 9.17 16.93 24.82
CA THR A 238 9.63 17.29 23.48
C THR A 238 9.12 16.31 22.43
N LEU A 239 8.86 16.80 21.23
CA LEU A 239 8.43 16.02 20.05
C LEU A 239 9.39 16.28 18.88
N TRP A 240 9.46 15.34 17.93
CA TRP A 240 10.23 15.52 16.70
C TRP A 240 9.38 16.17 15.62
N LYS A 241 9.88 17.24 14.99
CA LYS A 241 9.15 18.03 14.00
C LYS A 241 9.87 18.09 12.65
N ALA A 242 9.11 18.02 11.57
CA ALA A 242 9.50 18.40 10.21
C ALA A 242 8.44 19.33 9.59
N PRO A 243 8.80 20.22 8.65
CA PRO A 243 10.16 20.47 8.16
C PRO A 243 11.07 21.09 9.24
N ALA A 244 12.38 20.87 9.13
CA ALA A 244 13.39 21.40 10.03
C ALA A 244 14.48 22.16 9.24
N ASP A 245 15.36 22.87 9.96
CA ASP A 245 16.54 23.48 9.35
C ASP A 245 17.38 22.48 8.55
N SER A 246 17.98 22.94 7.45
CA SER A 246 18.79 22.09 6.54
C SER A 246 20.00 21.40 7.19
N GLN A 247 20.42 21.84 8.38
CA GLN A 247 21.51 21.24 9.16
C GLN A 247 21.03 20.16 10.14
N SER A 248 19.72 20.03 10.33
CA SER A 248 19.12 19.07 11.26
C SER A 248 19.29 17.63 10.75
N ILE A 249 19.72 16.75 11.66
CA ILE A 249 19.94 15.34 11.34
C ILE A 249 18.61 14.70 10.91
N GLY A 250 18.61 14.07 9.74
CA GLY A 250 17.42 13.40 9.21
C GLY A 250 16.26 14.34 8.91
N GLY A 251 16.48 15.65 8.78
CA GLY A 251 15.42 16.62 8.51
C GLY A 251 14.41 16.80 9.65
N LEU A 252 14.79 16.40 10.87
CA LEU A 252 13.96 16.52 12.06
C LEU A 252 14.63 17.40 13.12
N GLU A 253 13.86 18.25 13.76
CA GLU A 253 14.27 19.01 14.95
C GLU A 253 13.47 18.58 16.18
N LEU A 254 14.09 18.73 17.36
CA LEU A 254 13.44 18.45 18.63
C LEU A 254 12.82 19.74 19.17
N VAL A 255 11.50 19.79 19.29
CA VAL A 255 10.75 20.97 19.73
C VAL A 255 10.06 20.72 21.08
N PRO A 256 9.86 21.76 21.92
CA PRO A 256 9.05 21.63 23.12
C PRO A 256 7.61 21.20 22.78
N ASN A 257 7.06 20.27 23.56
CA ASN A 257 5.66 19.87 23.42
C ASN A 257 4.75 20.86 24.16
N SER A 258 4.12 21.75 23.40
CA SER A 258 3.28 22.82 23.94
C SER A 258 2.02 23.02 23.10
N ILE A 259 0.96 23.50 23.77
CA ILE A 259 -0.31 23.87 23.14
C ILE A 259 -0.43 25.38 22.91
N ALA A 260 0.60 26.16 23.29
CA ALA A 260 0.55 27.62 23.34
C ALA A 260 0.14 28.25 22.00
N ASP A 261 0.63 27.71 20.89
CA ASP A 261 0.33 28.22 19.54
C ASP A 261 -1.16 28.05 19.15
N TYR A 262 -1.88 27.16 19.85
CA TYR A 262 -3.29 26.84 19.60
C TYR A 262 -4.26 27.57 20.56
N GLN A 263 -3.75 28.45 21.43
CA GLN A 263 -4.54 29.19 22.44
C GLN A 263 -5.24 30.44 21.86
N ASN A 264 -6.04 30.27 20.81
CA ASN A 264 -6.84 31.34 20.22
C ASN A 264 -8.20 30.84 19.68
N LYS A 265 -9.02 31.74 19.11
CA LYS A 265 -10.39 31.43 18.67
C LYS A 265 -10.50 30.65 17.35
N SER A 266 -9.42 30.52 16.57
CA SER A 266 -9.43 29.79 15.29
C SER A 266 -9.37 28.26 15.46
N TYR A 267 -9.10 27.80 16.68
CA TYR A 267 -9.05 26.38 17.04
C TYR A 267 -10.29 25.96 17.85
N PRO A 268 -10.86 24.78 17.57
CA PRO A 268 -11.91 24.20 18.41
C PRO A 268 -11.50 24.15 19.88
N GLN A 269 -12.41 24.52 20.78
CA GLN A 269 -12.15 24.44 22.22
C GLN A 269 -12.25 23.02 22.75
N THR A 270 -13.06 22.17 22.11
CA THR A 270 -13.21 20.77 22.48
C THR A 270 -12.56 19.88 21.43
N PRO A 271 -11.91 18.77 21.83
CA PRO A 271 -11.87 18.25 23.20
C PRO A 271 -10.69 18.80 24.03
N ALA A 272 -9.75 19.52 23.41
CA ALA A 272 -8.48 19.90 24.01
C ALA A 272 -8.63 20.72 25.30
N LEU A 273 -9.50 21.75 25.26
CA LEU A 273 -9.64 22.79 26.27
C LEU A 273 -8.32 23.52 26.54
N GLN A 274 -7.59 23.79 25.46
CA GLN A 274 -6.26 24.41 25.44
C GLN A 274 -6.21 25.82 26.04
N ASN A 275 -7.36 26.51 26.10
CA ASN A 275 -7.48 27.82 26.75
C ASN A 275 -7.78 27.74 28.25
N SER A 276 -7.95 26.54 28.81
CA SER A 276 -8.13 26.36 30.26
C SER A 276 -6.85 26.73 31.00
N THR A 277 -7.00 27.45 32.12
CA THR A 277 -5.87 27.71 33.04
C THR A 277 -5.35 26.44 33.71
N ASP A 278 -6.15 25.38 33.71
CA ASP A 278 -5.83 24.09 34.32
C ASP A 278 -5.20 23.12 33.30
N TYR A 279 -5.03 23.53 32.03
CA TYR A 279 -4.37 22.70 31.03
C TYR A 279 -2.86 22.57 31.35
N PRO A 280 -2.29 21.35 31.35
CA PRO A 280 -0.88 21.15 31.70
C PRO A 280 0.10 21.90 30.79
N THR A 281 1.22 22.38 31.35
CA THR A 281 2.26 23.09 30.58
C THR A 281 2.87 22.24 29.47
N THR A 282 3.20 20.98 29.77
CA THR A 282 3.52 19.99 28.74
C THR A 282 2.21 19.50 28.16
N ALA A 283 2.01 19.70 26.87
CA ALA A 283 0.73 19.36 26.25
C ALA A 283 0.50 17.84 26.23
N TYR A 284 -0.77 17.45 26.23
CA TYR A 284 -1.14 16.08 25.89
C TYR A 284 -0.75 15.81 24.44
N CYS A 285 0.13 14.83 24.20
CA CYS A 285 0.74 14.60 22.90
C CYS A 285 -0.31 14.48 21.78
N ASP A 286 -1.39 13.73 22.01
CA ASP A 286 -2.42 13.49 21.00
C ASP A 286 -3.28 14.74 20.68
N ASP A 287 -3.33 15.73 21.57
CA ASP A 287 -3.92 17.04 21.23
C ASP A 287 -2.97 17.85 20.33
N ALA A 288 -1.66 17.82 20.61
CA ALA A 288 -0.66 18.49 19.78
C ALA A 288 -0.60 17.87 18.37
N TYR A 289 -0.67 16.54 18.27
CA TYR A 289 -0.74 15.83 16.99
C TYR A 289 -2.00 16.21 16.20
N ALA A 290 -3.16 16.21 16.87
CA ALA A 290 -4.43 16.53 16.23
C ALA A 290 -4.47 17.97 15.71
N PHE A 291 -3.96 18.95 16.46
CA PHE A 291 -3.91 20.33 15.98
C PHE A 291 -2.90 20.54 14.85
N ALA A 292 -1.73 19.90 14.91
CA ALA A 292 -0.78 19.95 13.80
C ALA A 292 -1.34 19.31 12.52
N ALA A 293 -2.10 18.21 12.66
CA ALA A 293 -2.83 17.62 11.54
C ALA A 293 -3.98 18.52 11.04
N LEU A 294 -4.67 19.23 11.94
CA LEU A 294 -5.73 20.18 11.58
C LEU A 294 -5.19 21.35 10.75
N ASP A 295 -4.06 21.93 11.16
CA ASP A 295 -3.38 22.98 10.39
C ASP A 295 -3.03 22.49 8.99
N PHE A 296 -2.45 21.29 8.89
CA PHE A 296 -2.12 20.68 7.61
C PHE A 296 -3.36 20.47 6.72
N VAL A 297 -4.45 19.91 7.26
CA VAL A 297 -5.67 19.68 6.47
C VAL A 297 -6.28 21.00 5.96
N ARG A 298 -6.30 22.04 6.79
CA ARG A 298 -6.78 23.37 6.40
C ARG A 298 -5.91 23.99 5.30
N GLU A 299 -4.59 23.96 5.48
CA GLU A 299 -3.64 24.51 4.51
C GLU A 299 -3.66 23.74 3.19
N GLN A 300 -3.61 22.41 3.26
CA GLN A 300 -3.55 21.57 2.06
C GLN A 300 -4.92 21.45 1.37
N GLY A 301 -6.04 21.61 2.08
CA GLY A 301 -7.36 21.77 1.47
C GLY A 301 -7.44 23.02 0.60
N GLN A 302 -6.94 24.16 1.10
CA GLN A 302 -6.84 25.39 0.31
C GLN A 302 -5.87 25.22 -0.88
N ASN A 303 -4.68 24.66 -0.65
CA ASN A 303 -3.71 24.37 -1.72
C ASN A 303 -4.29 23.44 -2.80
N TYR A 304 -5.06 22.42 -2.42
CA TYR A 304 -5.72 21.51 -3.36
C TYR A 304 -6.72 22.25 -4.27
N ASN A 305 -7.49 23.18 -3.70
CA ASN A 305 -8.42 23.99 -4.48
C ASN A 305 -7.68 24.92 -5.46
N GLU A 306 -6.57 25.51 -5.02
CA GLU A 306 -5.76 26.44 -5.82
C GLU A 306 -4.97 25.74 -6.94
N THR A 307 -4.32 24.62 -6.64
CA THR A 307 -3.31 24.01 -7.51
C THR A 307 -3.71 22.64 -8.06
N GLY A 308 -4.65 21.95 -7.40
CA GLY A 308 -4.99 20.56 -7.68
C GLY A 308 -3.97 19.55 -7.14
N GLN A 309 -2.95 19.97 -6.40
CA GLN A 309 -1.96 19.08 -5.79
C GLN A 309 -2.61 18.28 -4.64
N PRO A 310 -2.65 16.94 -4.72
CA PRO A 310 -3.27 16.13 -3.68
C PRO A 310 -2.42 16.08 -2.41
N PHE A 311 -3.05 15.74 -1.27
CA PHE A 311 -2.35 15.54 -0.02
C PHE A 311 -2.67 14.20 0.64
N HIS A 312 -1.71 13.70 1.42
CA HIS A 312 -1.86 12.54 2.30
C HIS A 312 -1.51 12.91 3.74
N GLY A 313 -2.45 12.68 4.66
CA GLY A 313 -2.20 12.84 6.10
C GLY A 313 -2.42 11.54 6.87
N LEU A 314 -1.44 11.11 7.66
CA LEU A 314 -1.53 9.98 8.57
C LEU A 314 -1.45 10.45 10.03
N LEU A 315 -2.60 10.47 10.71
CA LEU A 315 -2.70 10.78 12.14
C LEU A 315 -2.70 9.47 12.94
N ALA A 316 -1.51 9.06 13.38
CA ALA A 316 -1.20 7.80 14.03
C ALA A 316 -1.09 7.94 15.56
N VAL A 317 -2.21 8.21 16.21
CA VAL A 317 -2.27 8.52 17.65
C VAL A 317 -1.92 7.35 18.56
N GLN A 318 -1.60 7.68 19.81
CA GLN A 318 -1.27 6.72 20.86
C GLN A 318 -2.50 6.21 21.61
N ILE A 319 -3.60 6.95 21.58
CA ILE A 319 -4.79 6.62 22.36
C ILE A 319 -5.73 5.68 21.58
N PRO A 320 -6.38 4.71 22.25
CA PRO A 320 -6.51 4.55 23.69
C PRO A 320 -5.52 3.58 24.37
N HIS A 321 -4.26 3.45 23.94
CA HIS A 321 -3.24 2.62 24.64
C HIS A 321 -3.08 3.01 26.13
N ALA A 322 -2.58 2.12 26.98
CA ALA A 322 -2.24 2.47 28.38
C ALA A 322 -1.03 3.45 28.46
N PRO A 323 -0.86 4.25 29.53
CA PRO A 323 -1.57 4.27 30.81
C PRO A 323 -2.84 5.13 30.80
N PHE A 324 -3.99 4.54 31.08
CA PHE A 324 -5.28 5.24 31.01
C PHE A 324 -5.40 6.41 32.00
N GLY A 325 -4.73 6.35 33.16
CA GLY A 325 -4.86 7.34 34.22
C GLY A 325 -4.38 8.75 33.88
N GLU A 326 -3.51 8.91 32.89
CA GLU A 326 -2.95 10.21 32.52
C GLU A 326 -4.01 11.18 31.98
N ILE A 327 -5.08 10.68 31.35
CA ILE A 327 -6.15 11.54 30.84
C ILE A 327 -6.84 12.34 31.95
N ALA A 328 -6.88 11.82 33.18
CA ALA A 328 -7.55 12.46 34.31
C ALA A 328 -6.82 13.72 34.81
N THR A 329 -5.64 14.02 34.27
CA THR A 329 -4.91 15.28 34.52
C THR A 329 -5.38 16.43 33.64
N LEU A 330 -6.16 16.14 32.60
CA LEU A 330 -6.69 17.15 31.70
C LEU A 330 -7.95 17.81 32.30
N PRO A 331 -8.17 19.11 32.00
CA PRO A 331 -9.39 19.78 32.41
C PRO A 331 -10.61 19.09 31.81
N ASP A 332 -11.68 18.92 32.59
CA ASP A 332 -12.96 18.42 32.11
C ASP A 332 -12.85 17.10 31.30
N TRP A 333 -11.90 16.23 31.66
CA TRP A 333 -11.53 15.06 30.87
C TRP A 333 -12.69 14.07 30.61
N ASP A 334 -13.66 14.00 31.53
CA ASP A 334 -14.86 13.16 31.44
C ASP A 334 -16.14 13.95 31.11
N ARG A 335 -16.01 15.21 30.68
CA ARG A 335 -17.14 16.11 30.39
C ARG A 335 -18.18 15.52 29.46
N ALA A 336 -17.75 14.74 28.47
CA ALA A 336 -18.65 14.06 27.54
C ALA A 336 -19.63 13.10 28.24
N TYR A 337 -19.39 12.72 29.49
CA TYR A 337 -20.19 11.81 30.31
C TYR A 337 -20.76 12.47 31.57
N ALA A 338 -20.66 13.80 31.72
CA ALA A 338 -21.05 14.51 32.93
C ALA A 338 -22.48 14.19 33.39
N ASP A 339 -23.41 14.06 32.44
CA ASP A 339 -24.83 13.78 32.71
C ASP A 339 -25.20 12.29 32.65
N ASP A 340 -24.22 11.39 32.56
CA ASP A 340 -24.42 9.95 32.45
C ASP A 340 -24.24 9.25 33.81
N PRO A 341 -25.33 8.90 34.53
CA PRO A 341 -25.21 8.24 35.82
C PRO A 341 -24.60 6.84 35.71
N SER A 342 -24.77 6.15 34.57
CA SER A 342 -24.22 4.80 34.36
C SER A 342 -22.69 4.84 34.27
N TYR A 343 -22.16 5.88 33.62
CA TYR A 343 -20.72 6.08 33.49
C TYR A 343 -20.02 6.21 34.86
N ARG A 344 -20.63 6.92 35.81
CA ARG A 344 -20.08 7.11 37.17
C ARG A 344 -19.93 5.80 37.96
N THR A 345 -20.66 4.75 37.59
CA THR A 345 -20.59 3.43 38.25
C THR A 345 -19.50 2.51 37.70
N LEU A 346 -18.90 2.87 36.56
CA LEU A 346 -17.87 2.09 35.89
C LEU A 346 -16.55 2.13 36.66
N ALA A 347 -15.68 1.15 36.41
CA ALA A 347 -14.32 1.18 36.94
C ALA A 347 -13.52 2.38 36.38
N ASP A 348 -12.58 2.92 37.16
CA ASP A 348 -11.76 4.06 36.76
C ASP A 348 -11.06 3.84 35.41
N GLN A 349 -10.50 2.64 35.21
CA GLN A 349 -9.90 2.23 33.95
C GLN A 349 -10.86 2.41 32.77
N SER A 350 -12.11 1.96 32.91
CA SER A 350 -13.12 2.04 31.84
C SER A 350 -13.54 3.48 31.58
N ARG A 351 -13.74 4.28 32.63
CA ARG A 351 -14.05 5.71 32.50
C ARG A 351 -12.95 6.43 31.72
N GLN A 352 -11.70 6.24 32.14
CA GLN A 352 -10.52 6.83 31.51
C GLN A 352 -10.36 6.37 30.05
N TRP A 353 -10.45 5.06 29.79
CA TRP A 353 -10.38 4.53 28.43
C TRP A 353 -11.47 5.11 27.53
N ALA A 354 -12.73 5.15 28.00
CA ALA A 354 -13.84 5.71 27.23
C ALA A 354 -13.66 7.21 26.97
N ALA A 355 -13.11 7.97 27.93
CA ALA A 355 -12.76 9.36 27.74
C ALA A 355 -11.66 9.55 26.69
N MET A 356 -10.65 8.67 26.63
CA MET A 356 -9.60 8.70 25.61
C MET A 356 -10.18 8.46 24.21
N VAL A 357 -11.03 7.45 24.06
CA VAL A 357 -11.72 7.16 22.79
C VAL A 357 -12.61 8.33 22.36
N THR A 358 -13.39 8.88 23.29
CA THR A 358 -14.30 10.01 23.00
C THR A 358 -13.53 11.29 22.65
N ARG A 359 -12.37 11.51 23.30
CA ARG A 359 -11.48 12.63 23.02
C ARG A 359 -10.94 12.53 21.60
N ILE A 360 -10.39 11.38 21.20
CA ILE A 360 -9.85 11.28 19.84
C ILE A 360 -10.94 11.36 18.77
N ASP A 361 -12.11 10.77 19.02
CA ASP A 361 -13.26 10.88 18.12
C ASP A 361 -13.65 12.35 17.86
N ALA A 362 -13.61 13.20 18.89
CA ALA A 362 -13.88 14.64 18.72
C ALA A 362 -12.83 15.35 17.86
N HIS A 363 -11.55 14.97 17.97
CA HIS A 363 -10.50 15.48 17.08
C HIS A 363 -10.70 15.03 15.63
N PHE A 364 -11.12 13.79 15.40
CA PHE A 364 -11.52 13.34 14.05
C PHE A 364 -12.66 14.19 13.50
N GLY A 365 -13.65 14.54 14.33
CA GLY A 365 -14.71 15.48 13.96
C GLY A 365 -14.17 16.83 13.49
N ASN A 366 -13.18 17.40 14.19
CA ASN A 366 -12.53 18.66 13.79
C ASN A 366 -11.81 18.56 12.45
N LEU A 367 -11.12 17.44 12.19
CA LEU A 367 -10.42 17.19 10.93
C LEU A 367 -11.40 16.97 9.76
N LEU A 368 -12.51 16.27 9.99
CA LEU A 368 -13.57 16.11 9.00
C LEU A 368 -14.23 17.45 8.66
N ALA A 369 -14.51 18.28 9.68
CA ALA A 369 -15.02 19.64 9.46
C ALA A 369 -14.04 20.49 8.64
N ALA A 370 -12.73 20.33 8.82
CA ALA A 370 -11.73 21.03 8.00
C ALA A 370 -11.65 20.54 6.54
N LEU A 371 -12.15 19.34 6.22
CA LEU A 371 -12.34 18.94 4.82
C LEU A 371 -13.60 19.58 4.22
N GLU A 372 -14.60 19.85 5.05
CA GLU A 372 -15.87 20.48 4.68
C GLU A 372 -15.71 22.01 4.50
N ASP A 373 -14.87 22.65 5.32
CA ASP A 373 -14.54 24.09 5.29
C ASP A 373 -13.05 24.29 5.63
N PRO A 374 -12.13 24.18 4.64
CA PRO A 374 -10.69 24.30 4.85
C PRO A 374 -10.22 25.69 5.29
N ASN A 375 -10.92 26.75 4.89
CA ASN A 375 -10.53 28.13 5.24
C ASN A 375 -11.16 28.62 6.58
N ASN A 376 -12.13 27.86 7.10
CA ASN A 376 -12.83 28.07 8.36
C ASN A 376 -13.60 29.40 8.42
N ASP A 377 -14.28 29.78 7.34
CA ASP A 377 -15.12 30.99 7.24
C ASP A 377 -16.63 30.72 7.40
N GLY A 378 -17.03 29.44 7.46
CA GLY A 378 -18.40 28.98 7.60
C GLY A 378 -19.16 28.78 6.27
N ASP A 379 -18.53 29.03 5.13
CA ASP A 379 -18.95 28.57 3.82
C ASP A 379 -18.27 27.22 3.49
N THR A 380 -18.99 26.32 2.83
CA THR A 380 -18.46 25.00 2.43
C THR A 380 -18.26 24.87 0.93
N SER A 381 -18.33 25.98 0.20
CA SER A 381 -18.15 26.01 -1.26
C SER A 381 -16.75 25.62 -1.71
N ASP A 382 -15.76 25.70 -0.81
CA ASP A 382 -14.37 25.26 -1.00
C ASP A 382 -14.10 23.87 -0.39
N SER A 383 -15.14 23.09 -0.06
CA SER A 383 -14.97 21.74 0.47
C SER A 383 -14.14 20.86 -0.46
N VAL A 384 -13.16 20.16 0.14
CA VAL A 384 -12.39 19.10 -0.52
C VAL A 384 -12.89 17.71 -0.15
N ALA A 385 -13.93 17.61 0.68
CA ALA A 385 -14.44 16.36 1.22
C ALA A 385 -14.96 15.41 0.14
N GLU A 386 -15.43 15.93 -0.99
CA GLU A 386 -15.99 15.14 -2.10
C GLU A 386 -14.95 14.17 -2.71
N ASN A 387 -13.72 14.67 -2.89
CA ASN A 387 -12.61 13.91 -3.47
C ASN A 387 -11.53 13.56 -2.42
N THR A 388 -11.94 13.31 -1.18
CA THR A 388 -11.05 12.85 -0.11
C THR A 388 -11.48 11.48 0.39
N LEU A 389 -10.58 10.50 0.31
CA LEU A 389 -10.72 9.22 0.98
C LEU A 389 -10.29 9.35 2.44
N VAL A 390 -11.25 9.20 3.35
CA VAL A 390 -10.99 9.15 4.79
C VAL A 390 -11.05 7.71 5.29
N ILE A 391 -10.03 7.28 6.03
CA ILE A 391 -9.91 5.93 6.57
C ILE A 391 -9.75 6.01 8.09
N PHE A 392 -10.48 5.18 8.82
CA PHE A 392 -10.27 4.94 10.24
C PHE A 392 -9.90 3.47 10.48
N GLN A 393 -8.80 3.21 11.19
CA GLN A 393 -8.40 1.85 11.56
C GLN A 393 -7.62 1.81 12.88
N SER A 394 -7.69 0.69 13.61
CA SER A 394 -6.79 0.40 14.74
C SER A 394 -5.58 -0.44 14.32
N ASP A 395 -4.45 -0.26 15.00
CA ASP A 395 -3.23 -1.04 14.74
C ASP A 395 -3.32 -2.50 15.17
N ASN A 396 -4.10 -2.80 16.19
CA ASN A 396 -4.34 -4.15 16.69
C ASN A 396 -5.64 -4.22 17.49
N GLY A 397 -6.03 -5.43 17.88
CA GLY A 397 -7.15 -5.65 18.79
C GLY A 397 -6.95 -5.01 20.16
N GLY A 398 -8.03 -4.78 20.89
CA GLY A 398 -8.00 -4.07 22.17
C GLY A 398 -7.41 -4.94 23.29
N PRO A 399 -6.83 -4.31 24.34
CA PRO A 399 -6.35 -5.03 25.50
C PRO A 399 -7.52 -5.65 26.27
N GLY A 400 -7.21 -6.66 27.09
CA GLY A 400 -8.16 -7.15 28.09
C GLY A 400 -8.40 -6.12 29.22
N GLY A 401 -9.04 -6.58 30.30
CA GLY A 401 -9.30 -5.74 31.48
C GLY A 401 -10.69 -5.11 31.47
N ARG A 402 -10.89 -4.07 32.27
CA ARG A 402 -12.23 -3.58 32.60
C ARG A 402 -12.98 -2.98 31.42
N SER A 403 -12.30 -2.27 30.52
CA SER A 403 -12.93 -1.72 29.30
C SER A 403 -13.51 -2.83 28.42
N ASN A 404 -12.79 -3.94 28.22
CA ASN A 404 -13.33 -5.08 27.46
C ASN A 404 -14.52 -5.75 28.16
N VAL A 405 -14.54 -5.78 29.51
CA VAL A 405 -15.65 -6.38 30.27
C VAL A 405 -16.88 -5.48 30.31
N GLU A 406 -16.70 -4.19 30.56
CA GLU A 406 -17.79 -3.24 30.80
C GLU A 406 -18.36 -2.64 29.49
N PHE A 407 -17.56 -2.61 28.43
CA PHE A 407 -17.97 -2.10 27.11
C PHE A 407 -17.96 -3.14 25.99
N GLU A 408 -17.51 -4.37 26.21
CA GLU A 408 -17.25 -5.33 25.10
C GLU A 408 -16.35 -4.70 24.03
N ALA A 409 -15.24 -4.10 24.44
CA ALA A 409 -14.33 -3.36 23.55
C ALA A 409 -13.81 -4.21 22.36
N ASN A 410 -13.71 -5.54 22.49
CA ASN A 410 -13.37 -6.45 21.39
C ASN A 410 -14.61 -7.09 20.72
N GLY A 411 -15.83 -6.67 21.07
CA GLY A 411 -17.08 -7.09 20.43
C GLY A 411 -17.40 -8.58 20.56
N GLY A 412 -16.99 -9.21 21.67
CA GLY A 412 -17.20 -10.63 21.92
C GLY A 412 -16.27 -11.57 21.15
N LEU A 413 -15.32 -11.03 20.38
CA LEU A 413 -14.29 -11.83 19.70
C LEU A 413 -13.33 -12.46 20.71
N SER A 414 -12.81 -13.65 20.39
CA SER A 414 -11.87 -14.37 21.26
C SER A 414 -10.50 -13.71 21.30
N GLY A 415 -9.84 -13.75 22.45
CA GLY A 415 -8.54 -13.11 22.63
C GLY A 415 -8.57 -11.58 22.72
N THR A 416 -7.38 -11.01 22.75
CA THR A 416 -7.10 -9.59 23.03
C THR A 416 -5.76 -9.23 22.39
N LYS A 417 -5.32 -7.96 22.46
CA LYS A 417 -3.97 -7.53 22.07
C LYS A 417 -2.89 -8.56 22.38
N GLY A 418 -2.02 -8.83 21.41
CA GLY A 418 -0.91 -9.76 21.51
C GLY A 418 -1.27 -11.22 21.26
N LYS A 419 -2.53 -11.52 20.90
CA LYS A 419 -3.02 -12.87 20.59
C LYS A 419 -3.40 -13.00 19.13
N ILE A 420 -3.28 -14.22 18.59
CA ILE A 420 -3.65 -14.56 17.21
C ILE A 420 -5.15 -14.75 16.98
N GLN A 421 -5.92 -14.89 18.06
CA GLN A 421 -7.39 -14.97 18.01
C GLN A 421 -8.01 -13.68 17.46
N GLU A 422 -9.25 -13.73 16.96
CA GLU A 422 -9.92 -12.62 16.23
C GLU A 422 -9.87 -11.30 17.01
N GLY A 423 -10.09 -11.32 18.33
CA GLY A 423 -10.06 -10.13 19.19
C GLY A 423 -8.67 -9.50 19.39
N GLY A 424 -7.61 -10.14 18.89
CA GLY A 424 -6.25 -9.59 18.86
C GLY A 424 -5.82 -9.02 17.51
N ILE A 425 -6.45 -9.45 16.39
CA ILE A 425 -6.03 -9.10 15.02
C ILE A 425 -7.13 -8.47 14.16
N ARG A 426 -8.42 -8.70 14.46
CA ARG A 426 -9.54 -8.07 13.80
C ARG A 426 -9.82 -6.72 14.46
N VAL A 427 -9.85 -5.67 13.66
CA VAL A 427 -9.84 -4.26 14.10
C VAL A 427 -11.02 -3.52 13.49
N PRO A 428 -11.49 -2.42 14.12
CA PRO A 428 -12.48 -1.57 13.45
C PRO A 428 -11.82 -0.95 12.20
N LEU A 429 -12.54 -0.95 11.08
CA LEU A 429 -12.12 -0.35 9.82
C LEU A 429 -13.32 0.33 9.16
N VAL A 430 -13.23 1.65 8.95
CA VAL A 430 -14.28 2.44 8.29
C VAL A 430 -13.63 3.28 7.19
N MET A 431 -14.28 3.36 6.04
CA MET A 431 -13.84 4.25 4.94
C MET A 431 -14.98 5.14 4.49
N ARG A 432 -14.69 6.41 4.21
CA ARG A 432 -15.65 7.39 3.70
C ARG A 432 -15.03 8.15 2.54
N TRP A 433 -15.71 8.16 1.40
CA TRP A 433 -15.30 8.87 0.20
C TRP A 433 -16.56 9.22 -0.61
N PRO A 434 -17.25 10.33 -0.32
CA PRO A 434 -18.60 10.60 -0.82
C PRO A 434 -18.70 10.62 -2.35
N GLY A 435 -17.66 11.05 -3.07
CA GLY A 435 -17.66 10.96 -4.54
C GLY A 435 -17.53 9.55 -5.13
N LYS A 436 -17.36 8.52 -4.29
CA LYS A 436 -17.12 7.11 -4.70
C LYS A 436 -17.88 6.05 -3.88
N ILE A 437 -18.21 6.34 -2.63
CA ILE A 437 -18.99 5.51 -1.72
C ILE A 437 -20.31 6.24 -1.50
N THR A 438 -21.32 5.86 -2.26
CA THR A 438 -22.66 6.45 -2.29
C THR A 438 -23.71 5.37 -2.02
N GLU A 439 -25.00 5.73 -1.96
CA GLU A 439 -26.07 4.74 -1.77
C GLU A 439 -26.21 3.77 -2.95
N ASP A 440 -25.72 4.15 -4.14
CA ASP A 440 -25.90 3.43 -5.42
C ASP A 440 -24.64 2.67 -5.88
N THR A 441 -23.54 2.74 -5.12
CA THR A 441 -22.28 2.05 -5.45
C THR A 441 -22.20 0.66 -4.82
N ALA A 442 -21.29 -0.18 -5.33
CA ALA A 442 -21.07 -1.53 -4.80
C ALA A 442 -20.70 -1.53 -3.30
N LEU A 443 -19.91 -0.54 -2.86
CA LEU A 443 -19.77 -0.19 -1.46
C LEU A 443 -20.84 0.84 -1.13
N LYS A 444 -21.94 0.38 -0.53
CA LYS A 444 -23.09 1.22 -0.23
C LYS A 444 -22.83 2.07 1.02
N ALA A 445 -22.98 3.39 0.91
CA ALA A 445 -22.88 4.29 2.05
C ALA A 445 -23.85 3.90 3.18
N GLY A 446 -23.40 3.98 4.43
CA GLY A 446 -24.16 3.65 5.63
C GLY A 446 -24.39 2.15 5.85
N SER A 447 -23.64 1.29 5.16
CA SER A 447 -23.77 -0.17 5.27
C SER A 447 -22.52 -0.88 5.81
N ASP A 448 -22.68 -2.17 6.10
CA ASP A 448 -21.60 -3.07 6.48
C ASP A 448 -21.13 -3.88 5.26
N CYS A 449 -19.82 -4.08 5.15
CA CYS A 449 -19.19 -4.96 4.18
C CYS A 449 -18.39 -6.04 4.90
N ASP A 450 -18.50 -7.29 4.44
CA ASP A 450 -17.75 -8.43 4.96
C ASP A 450 -16.50 -8.77 4.13
N MET A 451 -16.15 -7.91 3.16
CA MET A 451 -14.89 -8.02 2.44
C MET A 451 -13.73 -8.02 3.43
N VAL A 452 -12.84 -9.01 3.29
CA VAL A 452 -11.59 -9.08 4.05
C VAL A 452 -10.66 -7.99 3.55
N VAL A 453 -10.31 -7.07 4.45
CA VAL A 453 -9.32 -6.02 4.20
C VAL A 453 -8.25 -6.14 5.27
N ASP A 454 -7.00 -6.31 4.85
CA ASP A 454 -5.86 -6.38 5.76
C ASP A 454 -5.07 -5.06 5.70
N ILE A 455 -4.38 -4.73 6.77
CA ILE A 455 -3.58 -3.51 6.84
C ILE A 455 -2.52 -3.41 5.73
N THR A 456 -2.06 -4.56 5.22
CA THR A 456 -1.13 -4.63 4.08
C THR A 456 -1.72 -4.08 2.77
N ASP A 457 -3.05 -3.98 2.66
CA ASP A 457 -3.75 -3.52 1.45
C ASP A 457 -3.64 -2.02 1.22
N MET A 458 -3.26 -1.25 2.24
CA MET A 458 -3.26 0.22 2.17
C MET A 458 -2.22 0.73 1.16
N LEU A 459 -0.98 0.23 1.21
CA LEU A 459 0.08 0.63 0.29
C LEU A 459 -0.31 0.40 -1.20
N PRO A 460 -0.67 -0.82 -1.66
CA PRO A 460 -1.04 -1.01 -3.05
C PRO A 460 -2.31 -0.25 -3.46
N THR A 461 -3.27 -0.07 -2.53
CA THR A 461 -4.46 0.74 -2.79
C THR A 461 -4.06 2.19 -3.07
N PHE A 462 -3.14 2.76 -2.29
CA PHE A 462 -2.68 4.14 -2.49
C PHE A 462 -1.80 4.28 -3.74
N CYS A 463 -0.98 3.27 -4.06
CA CYS A 463 -0.27 3.22 -5.34
C CYS A 463 -1.25 3.34 -6.52
N GLU A 464 -2.31 2.52 -6.54
CA GLU A 464 -3.27 2.50 -7.64
C GLU A 464 -4.08 3.80 -7.73
N LEU A 465 -4.51 4.36 -6.59
CA LEU A 465 -5.20 5.66 -6.55
C LEU A 465 -4.31 6.82 -7.03
N ALA A 466 -3.01 6.74 -6.78
CA ALA A 466 -2.02 7.70 -7.27
C ALA A 466 -1.55 7.43 -8.71
N GLY A 467 -1.98 6.32 -9.33
CA GLY A 467 -1.61 5.95 -10.69
C GLY A 467 -0.16 5.49 -10.84
N VAL A 468 0.44 4.96 -9.77
CA VAL A 468 1.82 4.45 -9.75
C VAL A 468 1.84 2.94 -9.49
N PRO A 469 2.84 2.20 -9.99
CA PRO A 469 2.91 0.76 -9.77
C PRO A 469 3.21 0.44 -8.29
N ALA A 470 2.58 -0.60 -7.77
CA ALA A 470 2.88 -1.11 -6.44
C ALA A 470 4.33 -1.66 -6.36
N PRO A 471 5.01 -1.52 -5.20
CA PRO A 471 6.32 -2.11 -4.97
C PRO A 471 6.34 -3.63 -5.23
N LEU A 472 7.49 -4.13 -5.64
CA LEU A 472 7.64 -5.54 -6.01
C LEU A 472 7.57 -6.46 -4.79
N GLY A 473 6.83 -7.55 -4.91
CA GLY A 473 6.84 -8.64 -3.92
C GLY A 473 5.96 -8.42 -2.70
N ILE A 474 5.28 -7.28 -2.54
CA ILE A 474 4.43 -7.00 -1.37
C ILE A 474 3.24 -7.97 -1.23
N ASP A 475 2.71 -8.06 -0.01
CA ASP A 475 1.63 -8.98 0.36
C ASP A 475 0.23 -8.38 0.29
N GLY A 476 0.10 -7.05 0.23
CA GLY A 476 -1.18 -6.39 0.06
C GLY A 476 -1.80 -6.61 -1.33
N VAL A 477 -3.10 -6.37 -1.42
CA VAL A 477 -3.83 -6.28 -2.69
C VAL A 477 -4.65 -4.98 -2.68
N SER A 478 -4.54 -4.21 -3.75
CA SER A 478 -5.30 -2.96 -3.88
C SER A 478 -6.80 -3.22 -3.85
N ILE A 479 -7.54 -2.44 -3.07
CA ILE A 479 -9.01 -2.39 -3.12
C ILE A 479 -9.54 -1.18 -3.90
N ALA A 480 -8.65 -0.43 -4.56
CA ALA A 480 -9.01 0.75 -5.34
C ALA A 480 -10.07 0.45 -6.42
N PRO A 481 -10.05 -0.69 -7.15
CA PRO A 481 -11.11 -1.01 -8.11
C PRO A 481 -12.50 -1.10 -7.48
N THR A 482 -12.59 -1.69 -6.29
CA THR A 482 -13.84 -1.77 -5.53
C THR A 482 -14.29 -0.39 -5.07
N LEU A 483 -13.38 0.43 -4.54
CA LEU A 483 -13.67 1.81 -4.12
C LEU A 483 -14.14 2.66 -5.30
N LEU A 484 -13.50 2.53 -6.47
CA LEU A 484 -13.81 3.34 -7.64
C LEU A 484 -15.03 2.83 -8.43
N GLY A 485 -15.51 1.61 -8.16
CA GLY A 485 -16.57 0.94 -8.93
C GLY A 485 -16.17 0.61 -10.38
N ARG A 486 -14.87 0.60 -10.69
CA ARG A 486 -14.32 0.37 -12.03
C ARG A 486 -12.94 -0.29 -11.95
N GLY A 487 -12.52 -0.89 -13.05
CA GLY A 487 -11.27 -1.66 -13.08
C GLY A 487 -11.51 -3.10 -12.64
N HIS A 488 -10.42 -3.84 -12.44
CA HIS A 488 -10.48 -5.25 -12.08
C HIS A 488 -9.98 -5.44 -10.65
N GLN A 489 -10.88 -5.84 -9.75
CA GLN A 489 -10.52 -6.15 -8.36
C GLN A 489 -9.73 -7.45 -8.29
N ARG A 490 -8.40 -7.34 -8.21
CA ARG A 490 -7.53 -8.47 -7.89
C ARG A 490 -7.91 -9.04 -6.52
N ARG A 491 -7.75 -10.34 -6.34
CA ARG A 491 -8.01 -11.01 -5.05
C ARG A 491 -6.76 -11.77 -4.61
N ARG A 492 -6.60 -11.90 -3.30
CA ARG A 492 -5.70 -12.90 -2.70
C ARG A 492 -6.56 -13.95 -2.02
N ASP A 493 -6.06 -15.17 -1.98
CA ASP A 493 -6.79 -16.30 -1.43
C ASP A 493 -6.83 -16.30 0.09
N PHE A 494 -5.77 -15.79 0.73
CA PHE A 494 -5.65 -15.83 2.18
C PHE A 494 -4.84 -14.67 2.75
N ILE A 495 -4.97 -14.46 4.06
CA ILE A 495 -4.08 -13.62 4.87
C ILE A 495 -3.44 -14.47 5.96
N ILE A 496 -2.27 -14.06 6.41
CA ILE A 496 -1.58 -14.67 7.54
C ILE A 496 -1.28 -13.63 8.62
N HIS A 497 -1.20 -14.11 9.85
CA HIS A 497 -0.80 -13.30 11.00
C HIS A 497 0.13 -14.11 11.90
N GLU A 498 0.95 -13.39 12.65
CA GLU A 498 1.85 -13.98 13.63
C GLU A 498 1.67 -13.29 14.97
N ALA A 499 1.73 -14.05 16.06
CA ALA A 499 1.65 -13.53 17.41
C ALA A 499 2.54 -14.31 18.39
N GLY A 500 2.73 -13.77 19.58
CA GLY A 500 3.50 -14.44 20.63
C GLY A 500 2.97 -15.84 21.02
N ASN A 501 1.68 -16.13 20.76
CA ASN A 501 1.06 -17.43 21.03
C ASN A 501 0.94 -18.36 19.81
N GLY A 502 1.32 -17.94 18.61
CA GLY A 502 1.22 -18.78 17.41
C GLY A 502 1.04 -18.00 16.12
N GLN A 503 0.62 -18.71 15.07
CA GLN A 503 0.35 -18.17 13.75
C GLN A 503 -1.07 -18.51 13.30
N SER A 504 -1.62 -17.75 12.36
CA SER A 504 -2.86 -18.10 11.69
C SER A 504 -2.82 -17.83 10.20
N ILE A 505 -3.63 -18.59 9.46
CA ILE A 505 -4.04 -18.32 8.09
C ILE A 505 -5.56 -18.21 8.06
N ILE A 506 -6.08 -17.18 7.40
CA ILE A 506 -7.51 -16.95 7.16
C ILE A 506 -7.74 -17.01 5.66
N ARG A 507 -8.55 -17.97 5.21
CA ARG A 507 -8.97 -18.15 3.82
C ARG A 507 -10.49 -18.19 3.78
N ASN A 508 -11.11 -17.20 3.14
CA ASN A 508 -12.55 -16.98 3.22
C ASN A 508 -12.99 -17.00 4.70
N ASP A 509 -13.98 -17.78 5.07
CA ASP A 509 -14.49 -17.86 6.45
C ASP A 509 -13.72 -18.85 7.34
N LEU A 510 -12.69 -19.50 6.81
CA LEU A 510 -11.93 -20.50 7.54
C LEU A 510 -10.67 -19.90 8.15
N LYS A 511 -10.41 -20.22 9.42
CA LYS A 511 -9.20 -19.82 10.11
C LYS A 511 -8.49 -21.03 10.72
N LEU A 512 -7.28 -21.30 10.26
CA LEU A 512 -6.39 -22.28 10.88
C LEU A 512 -5.46 -21.56 11.85
N VAL A 513 -5.35 -22.06 13.07
CA VAL A 513 -4.44 -21.57 14.11
C VAL A 513 -3.39 -22.63 14.42
N ARG A 514 -2.12 -22.22 14.31
CA ARG A 514 -0.95 -23.00 14.68
C ARG A 514 -0.34 -22.42 15.95
N SER A 515 -0.60 -23.07 17.08
CA SER A 515 0.00 -22.70 18.37
C SER A 515 1.20 -23.57 18.69
N LYS A 516 2.19 -23.02 19.40
CA LYS A 516 3.38 -23.79 19.80
C LYS A 516 2.98 -24.98 20.68
N ASN A 517 3.48 -26.17 20.37
CA ASN A 517 3.26 -27.41 21.11
C ASN A 517 1.78 -27.79 21.32
N SER A 518 0.89 -27.34 20.44
CA SER A 518 -0.55 -27.65 20.50
C SER A 518 -1.01 -28.24 19.17
N PRO A 519 -2.06 -29.07 19.16
CA PRO A 519 -2.70 -29.48 17.91
C PRO A 519 -3.15 -28.28 17.08
N LEU A 520 -3.18 -28.44 15.76
CA LEU A 520 -3.79 -27.47 14.86
C LEU A 520 -5.28 -27.33 15.18
N VAL A 521 -5.77 -26.10 15.12
CA VAL A 521 -7.16 -25.77 15.37
C VAL A 521 -7.72 -25.07 14.14
N LEU A 522 -8.88 -25.52 13.66
CA LEU A 522 -9.58 -24.92 12.53
C LEU A 522 -10.93 -24.40 13.02
N HIS A 523 -11.25 -23.16 12.65
CA HIS A 523 -12.51 -22.49 12.95
C HIS A 523 -13.21 -22.06 11.66
N ASP A 524 -14.54 -22.12 11.70
CA ASP A 524 -15.43 -21.45 10.75
C ASP A 524 -15.90 -20.13 11.39
N LEU A 525 -15.40 -19.01 10.87
CA LEU A 525 -15.63 -17.68 11.40
C LEU A 525 -17.02 -17.13 11.08
N GLU A 526 -17.72 -17.68 10.07
CA GLU A 526 -19.10 -17.30 9.77
C GLU A 526 -20.03 -17.92 10.83
N ALA A 527 -19.87 -19.22 11.08
CA ALA A 527 -20.67 -19.93 12.07
C ALA A 527 -20.26 -19.61 13.52
N ASP A 528 -18.98 -19.29 13.76
CA ASP A 528 -18.39 -19.14 15.09
C ASP A 528 -17.30 -18.07 15.14
N ARG A 529 -17.74 -16.80 15.13
CA ARG A 529 -16.87 -15.63 15.31
C ARG A 529 -16.09 -15.60 16.63
N ALA A 530 -16.49 -16.40 17.61
CA ALA A 530 -15.86 -16.49 18.93
C ALA A 530 -14.79 -17.59 19.00
N GLU A 531 -14.53 -18.31 17.91
CA GLU A 531 -13.50 -19.36 17.85
C GLU A 531 -13.66 -20.42 18.96
N ALA A 532 -14.90 -20.74 19.34
CA ALA A 532 -15.24 -21.66 20.44
C ALA A 532 -15.24 -23.14 20.02
N ARG A 533 -15.51 -23.44 18.75
CA ARG A 533 -15.59 -24.79 18.17
C ARG A 533 -14.41 -25.05 17.26
N ASN A 534 -13.66 -26.11 17.55
CA ASN A 534 -12.62 -26.64 16.67
C ASN A 534 -13.22 -27.69 15.72
N ILE A 535 -13.12 -27.47 14.41
CA ILE A 535 -13.58 -28.38 13.35
C ILE A 535 -12.43 -29.12 12.64
N ALA A 536 -11.19 -29.02 13.12
CA ALA A 536 -10.02 -29.61 12.43
C ALA A 536 -10.14 -31.12 12.18
N ALA A 537 -10.69 -31.88 13.14
CA ALA A 537 -10.87 -33.32 13.01
C ALA A 537 -11.91 -33.71 11.94
N GLU A 538 -12.83 -32.79 11.61
CA GLU A 538 -13.86 -32.97 10.58
C GLU A 538 -13.31 -32.68 9.17
N HIS A 539 -12.18 -31.96 9.05
CA HIS A 539 -11.62 -31.48 7.78
C HIS A 539 -10.09 -31.69 7.63
N PRO A 540 -9.56 -32.92 7.70
CA PRO A 540 -8.12 -33.16 7.75
C PRO A 540 -7.35 -32.72 6.48
N GLN A 541 -7.95 -32.84 5.29
CA GLN A 541 -7.30 -32.41 4.05
C GLN A 541 -7.15 -30.87 3.99
N LEU A 542 -8.18 -30.16 4.41
CA LEU A 542 -8.18 -28.69 4.47
C LEU A 542 -7.16 -28.18 5.50
N VAL A 543 -7.04 -28.85 6.65
CA VAL A 543 -6.01 -28.55 7.66
C VAL A 543 -4.61 -28.69 7.07
N GLN A 544 -4.35 -29.81 6.36
CA GLN A 544 -3.07 -30.04 5.73
C GLN A 544 -2.75 -28.97 4.67
N GLU A 545 -3.72 -28.63 3.83
CA GLU A 545 -3.57 -27.60 2.80
C GLU A 545 -3.26 -26.22 3.39
N LEU A 546 -4.07 -25.77 4.35
CA LEU A 546 -3.89 -24.47 5.00
C LEU A 546 -2.58 -24.41 5.79
N GLU A 547 -2.16 -25.50 6.43
CA GLU A 547 -0.86 -25.56 7.10
C GLU A 547 0.29 -25.44 6.08
N SER A 548 0.22 -26.14 4.95
CA SER A 548 1.23 -26.02 3.89
C SER A 548 1.33 -24.59 3.34
N LEU A 549 0.19 -23.92 3.11
CA LEU A 549 0.18 -22.50 2.68
C LEU A 549 0.80 -21.60 3.75
N LEU A 550 0.39 -21.75 5.01
CA LEU A 550 0.90 -20.95 6.14
C LEU A 550 2.41 -21.11 6.32
N LEU A 551 2.93 -22.35 6.27
CA LEU A 551 4.37 -22.61 6.38
C LEU A 551 5.14 -22.05 5.16
N GLY A 552 4.51 -22.02 3.98
CA GLY A 552 5.07 -21.41 2.79
C GLY A 552 5.29 -19.90 2.91
N GLU A 553 4.50 -19.19 3.74
CA GLU A 553 4.70 -17.77 4.08
C GLU A 553 5.79 -17.55 5.14
N ARG A 554 6.63 -18.57 5.38
CA ARG A 554 7.86 -18.47 6.16
C ARG A 554 7.68 -18.07 7.62
N VAL A 555 6.49 -18.29 8.17
CA VAL A 555 6.13 -17.94 9.56
C VAL A 555 6.87 -18.77 10.63
N THR A 556 7.77 -19.66 10.22
CA THR A 556 8.65 -20.44 11.11
C THR A 556 10.09 -19.96 11.10
N GLU A 557 10.42 -18.95 10.28
CA GLU A 557 11.77 -18.42 10.22
C GLU A 557 12.22 -17.82 11.56
N PRO A 558 13.53 -17.84 11.86
CA PRO A 558 14.05 -17.22 13.06
C PRO A 558 13.72 -15.74 13.10
N LYS A 559 13.43 -15.28 14.31
CA LYS A 559 13.20 -13.88 14.64
C LYS A 559 14.26 -12.96 14.03
N GLY A 560 13.83 -12.07 13.14
CA GLY A 560 14.70 -11.11 12.47
C GLY A 560 15.18 -11.51 11.08
N PHE A 561 14.69 -12.63 10.55
CA PHE A 561 14.56 -12.87 9.12
C PHE A 561 13.81 -11.71 8.44
N ALA A 562 14.14 -11.43 7.20
CA ALA A 562 13.38 -10.54 6.33
C ALA A 562 13.71 -10.83 4.87
N ASN A 563 12.82 -10.35 4.00
CA ASN A 563 13.08 -10.34 2.58
C ASN A 563 14.18 -9.33 2.24
N THR A 564 15.00 -9.70 1.25
CA THR A 564 16.21 -8.98 0.85
C THR A 564 16.12 -8.59 -0.62
N TYR A 565 16.75 -7.49 -0.99
CA TYR A 565 16.65 -6.90 -2.32
C TYR A 565 17.93 -7.19 -3.09
N HIS A 566 17.79 -7.80 -4.27
CA HIS A 566 18.93 -8.22 -5.07
C HIS A 566 18.78 -7.78 -6.52
N ASP A 567 19.81 -7.12 -7.04
CA ASP A 567 19.90 -6.65 -8.40
C ASP A 567 20.82 -7.55 -9.23
N TRP A 568 20.42 -7.82 -10.46
CA TRP A 568 21.24 -8.51 -11.45
C TRP A 568 22.41 -7.63 -11.86
N THR A 569 23.63 -8.14 -11.65
CA THR A 569 24.89 -7.50 -12.05
C THR A 569 25.57 -8.22 -13.21
N GLY A 570 25.01 -9.36 -13.64
CA GLY A 570 25.55 -10.19 -14.71
C GLY A 570 25.63 -9.49 -16.07
N ARG A 571 26.64 -9.87 -16.84
CA ARG A 571 26.80 -9.46 -18.25
C ARG A 571 25.81 -10.18 -19.16
N ASP A 572 25.76 -9.76 -20.42
CA ASP A 572 25.00 -10.47 -21.45
C ASP A 572 25.41 -11.95 -21.53
N GLY A 573 24.42 -12.83 -21.56
CA GLY A 573 24.60 -14.28 -21.57
C GLY A 573 24.92 -14.91 -20.21
N ALA A 574 24.97 -14.14 -19.12
CA ALA A 574 25.33 -14.67 -17.80
C ALA A 574 24.19 -15.50 -17.18
N LYS A 575 24.58 -16.37 -16.23
CA LYS A 575 23.75 -17.41 -15.62
C LYS A 575 23.13 -16.93 -14.31
N THR A 576 21.82 -17.14 -14.11
CA THR A 576 21.14 -16.74 -12.87
C THR A 576 21.52 -17.59 -11.67
N SER A 577 21.97 -18.84 -11.87
CA SER A 577 22.44 -19.72 -10.79
C SER A 577 23.79 -19.29 -10.20
N ALA A 578 24.54 -18.44 -10.90
CA ALA A 578 25.86 -18.00 -10.48
C ALA A 578 25.75 -16.75 -9.58
N ALA A 579 26.16 -16.92 -8.33
CA ALA A 579 26.05 -15.91 -7.27
C ALA A 579 26.75 -14.57 -7.60
N ASP A 580 27.84 -14.61 -8.36
CA ASP A 580 28.61 -13.43 -8.75
C ASP A 580 27.88 -12.51 -9.74
N ASN A 581 26.76 -12.95 -10.30
CA ASN A 581 25.88 -12.16 -11.15
C ASN A 581 24.74 -11.48 -10.39
N TRP A 582 24.73 -11.56 -9.05
CA TRP A 582 23.78 -10.88 -8.19
C TRP A 582 24.51 -9.96 -7.22
N SER A 583 23.87 -8.86 -6.83
CA SER A 583 24.38 -8.01 -5.76
C SER A 583 24.31 -8.74 -4.43
N ASP A 584 25.33 -8.58 -3.59
CA ASP A 584 25.21 -8.85 -2.16
C ASP A 584 24.26 -7.80 -1.54
N TYR A 585 23.52 -8.20 -0.51
CA TYR A 585 22.66 -7.33 0.29
C TYR A 585 23.29 -7.10 1.66
N GLU A 586 23.32 -5.84 2.10
CA GLU A 586 23.68 -5.47 3.46
C GLU A 586 22.80 -4.33 3.96
N TYR A 587 22.10 -4.58 5.06
CA TYR A 587 21.48 -3.53 5.86
C TYR A 587 22.39 -3.18 7.04
N ALA A 588 23.00 -1.99 6.98
CA ALA A 588 23.90 -1.48 8.00
C ALA A 588 23.61 -0.01 8.35
N ASN A 589 23.87 0.38 9.60
CA ASN A 589 23.80 1.76 10.06
C ASN A 589 24.93 2.05 11.06
N ASN A 590 25.57 3.21 10.95
CA ASN A 590 26.64 3.66 11.87
C ASN A 590 27.73 2.59 12.12
N GLY A 591 28.13 1.86 11.07
CA GLY A 591 29.16 0.81 11.15
C GLY A 591 28.70 -0.49 11.80
N ILE A 592 27.40 -0.65 12.09
CA ILE A 592 26.78 -1.88 12.58
C ILE A 592 26.01 -2.51 11.42
N SER A 593 26.40 -3.73 11.05
CA SER A 593 25.63 -4.56 10.11
C SER A 593 24.54 -5.31 10.87
N TYR A 594 23.29 -5.22 10.39
CA TYR A 594 22.11 -5.84 11.00
C TYR A 594 21.63 -7.08 10.26
N LEU A 595 21.78 -7.09 8.94
CA LEU A 595 21.39 -8.19 8.06
C LEU A 595 22.30 -8.17 6.84
N THR A 596 22.81 -9.34 6.47
CA THR A 596 23.55 -9.55 5.23
C THR A 596 22.97 -10.78 4.54
N ASP A 597 22.88 -10.73 3.22
CA ASP A 597 22.46 -11.86 2.40
C ASP A 597 23.24 -11.85 1.08
N ASN A 598 23.69 -13.01 0.63
CA ASN A 598 24.48 -13.17 -0.58
C ASN A 598 24.28 -14.56 -1.17
N GLY A 599 24.80 -14.76 -2.37
CA GLY A 599 24.75 -16.07 -3.03
C GLY A 599 23.88 -16.06 -4.28
N ALA A 600 23.24 -17.20 -4.53
CA ALA A 600 22.31 -17.38 -5.65
C ALA A 600 20.87 -17.09 -5.17
N PRO A 601 19.90 -16.91 -6.10
CA PRO A 601 18.52 -16.61 -5.78
C PRO A 601 17.88 -17.54 -4.74
N GLN A 602 17.11 -16.94 -3.84
CA GLN A 602 16.38 -17.62 -2.77
C GLN A 602 14.94 -17.11 -2.72
N LEU A 603 14.03 -17.91 -2.18
CA LEU A 603 12.62 -17.54 -2.02
C LEU A 603 12.40 -16.28 -1.15
N SER A 604 13.39 -15.81 -0.39
CA SER A 604 13.37 -14.51 0.34
C SER A 604 13.51 -13.30 -0.56
N TRP A 605 14.01 -13.48 -1.77
CA TRP A 605 14.57 -12.38 -2.56
C TRP A 605 13.47 -11.62 -3.28
N ILE A 606 13.62 -10.31 -3.26
CA ILE A 606 12.98 -9.39 -4.18
C ILE A 606 14.04 -9.10 -5.25
N ALA A 607 13.94 -9.83 -6.36
CA ALA A 607 14.96 -9.89 -7.39
C ALA A 607 14.61 -8.97 -8.57
N ARG A 608 15.60 -8.21 -9.06
CA ARG A 608 15.46 -7.33 -10.22
C ARG A 608 16.50 -7.66 -11.28
N ILE A 609 16.04 -8.06 -12.46
CA ILE A 609 16.85 -8.23 -13.66
C ILE A 609 16.60 -7.01 -14.54
N ALA A 610 17.36 -5.94 -14.30
CA ALA A 610 17.20 -4.66 -14.99
C ALA A 610 18.36 -4.38 -15.94
N ASN A 611 18.06 -3.94 -17.17
CA ASN A 611 19.07 -3.44 -18.09
C ASN A 611 19.23 -1.93 -17.93
N SER A 612 20.36 -1.50 -17.38
CA SER A 612 20.74 -0.09 -17.28
C SER A 612 21.65 0.38 -18.44
N SER A 613 21.93 -0.49 -19.42
CA SER A 613 22.79 -0.17 -20.55
C SER A 613 22.02 0.19 -21.81
N ASP A 614 22.73 0.71 -22.81
CA ASP A 614 22.16 1.11 -24.11
C ASP A 614 22.08 -0.06 -25.10
N GLN A 615 22.60 -1.23 -24.71
CA GLN A 615 22.57 -2.46 -25.51
C GLN A 615 21.61 -3.45 -24.89
N SER A 616 20.85 -4.17 -25.73
CA SER A 616 20.00 -5.26 -25.26
C SER A 616 20.84 -6.35 -24.59
N ARG A 617 20.34 -6.92 -23.50
CA ARG A 617 21.01 -7.96 -22.71
C ARG A 617 20.10 -9.14 -22.45
N THR A 618 20.73 -10.29 -22.22
CA THR A 618 20.08 -11.56 -21.92
C THR A 618 20.67 -12.15 -20.64
N ALA A 619 19.80 -12.53 -19.70
CA ALA A 619 20.12 -13.41 -18.59
C ALA A 619 19.59 -14.81 -18.91
N HIS A 620 20.34 -15.86 -18.57
CA HIS A 620 19.92 -17.25 -18.76
C HIS A 620 19.68 -17.92 -17.42
N ALA A 621 18.46 -18.40 -17.19
CA ALA A 621 18.19 -19.31 -16.09
C ALA A 621 18.60 -20.73 -16.49
N ASP A 622 19.70 -21.20 -15.88
CA ASP A 622 20.26 -22.53 -16.10
C ASP A 622 20.00 -23.50 -14.94
N ALA A 623 19.24 -23.06 -13.95
CA ALA A 623 18.67 -23.81 -12.85
C ALA A 623 17.34 -23.17 -12.44
N ASP A 624 16.53 -23.92 -11.68
CA ASP A 624 15.26 -23.41 -11.13
C ASP A 624 15.49 -22.11 -10.35
N LEU A 625 14.65 -21.11 -10.64
CA LEU A 625 14.75 -19.77 -10.08
C LEU A 625 13.59 -19.54 -9.12
N GLU A 626 13.88 -19.49 -7.83
CA GLU A 626 12.89 -19.29 -6.77
C GLU A 626 13.13 -17.96 -6.05
N VAL A 627 12.13 -17.07 -6.08
CA VAL A 627 12.17 -15.76 -5.43
C VAL A 627 10.80 -15.38 -4.88
N LEU A 628 10.74 -14.43 -3.94
CA LEU A 628 9.46 -13.89 -3.47
C LEU A 628 8.80 -13.04 -4.57
N GLY A 629 9.58 -12.15 -5.17
CA GLY A 629 9.15 -11.30 -6.28
C GLY A 629 10.25 -11.15 -7.32
N LEU A 630 9.89 -11.21 -8.59
CA LEU A 630 10.80 -11.00 -9.72
C LEU A 630 10.32 -9.84 -10.59
N GLN A 631 11.21 -8.92 -10.93
CA GLN A 631 10.98 -7.96 -12.02
C GLN A 631 12.06 -8.06 -13.08
N ILE A 632 11.64 -8.11 -14.35
CA ILE A 632 12.52 -7.97 -15.51
C ILE A 632 12.19 -6.63 -16.17
N SER A 633 13.18 -5.78 -16.44
CA SER A 633 12.95 -4.46 -17.04
C SER A 633 14.06 -4.07 -18.02
N GLY A 634 13.67 -3.59 -19.20
CA GLY A 634 14.60 -2.99 -20.15
C GLY A 634 14.94 -1.54 -19.79
N ASN A 635 15.74 -0.89 -20.65
CA ASN A 635 16.09 0.51 -20.53
C ASN A 635 15.11 1.36 -21.33
N ALA A 636 14.18 2.04 -20.66
CA ALA A 636 13.20 2.90 -21.31
C ALA A 636 13.83 4.10 -22.04
N ALA A 637 14.99 4.61 -21.59
CA ALA A 637 15.64 5.77 -22.21
C ALA A 637 16.23 5.45 -23.59
N THR A 638 16.62 4.20 -23.83
CA THR A 638 17.28 3.77 -25.08
C THR A 638 16.50 2.71 -25.85
N ASN A 639 15.38 2.25 -25.30
CA ASN A 639 14.62 1.08 -25.77
C ASN A 639 15.43 -0.23 -25.76
N ALA A 640 16.59 -0.27 -25.06
CA ALA A 640 17.39 -1.48 -24.95
C ALA A 640 16.63 -2.55 -24.16
N LYS A 641 16.58 -3.77 -24.70
CA LYS A 641 15.78 -4.85 -24.11
C LYS A 641 16.52 -5.56 -22.97
N GLN A 642 15.76 -6.10 -22.03
CA GLN A 642 16.25 -7.10 -21.09
C GLN A 642 15.47 -8.40 -21.28
N THR A 643 16.17 -9.46 -21.64
CA THR A 643 15.57 -10.79 -21.79
C THR A 643 15.99 -11.68 -20.63
N LEU A 644 15.05 -12.42 -20.03
CA LEU A 644 15.33 -13.61 -19.23
C LEU A 644 14.90 -14.83 -20.03
N VAL A 645 15.85 -15.70 -20.35
CA VAL A 645 15.59 -16.97 -21.03
C VAL A 645 15.63 -18.09 -20.01
N LEU A 646 14.53 -18.80 -19.83
CA LEU A 646 14.50 -20.05 -19.07
C LEU A 646 15.07 -21.16 -19.95
N GLY A 647 16.06 -21.89 -19.44
CA GLY A 647 16.58 -23.08 -20.11
C GLY A 647 15.51 -24.18 -20.24
N PRO A 648 15.80 -25.25 -21.01
CA PRO A 648 14.86 -26.35 -21.19
C PRO A 648 14.43 -26.96 -19.85
N GLU A 649 13.12 -27.04 -19.64
CA GLU A 649 12.48 -27.61 -18.43
C GLU A 649 12.84 -26.90 -17.12
N ILE A 650 13.36 -25.66 -17.18
CA ILE A 650 13.67 -24.85 -15.99
C ILE A 650 12.41 -24.19 -15.44
N ASN A 651 12.21 -24.30 -14.13
CA ASN A 651 11.09 -23.67 -13.44
C ASN A 651 11.44 -22.27 -12.94
N LEU A 652 10.46 -21.37 -12.98
CA LEU A 652 10.52 -20.05 -12.38
C LEU A 652 9.37 -19.89 -11.40
N THR A 653 9.71 -19.66 -10.13
CA THR A 653 8.75 -19.37 -9.06
C THR A 653 8.97 -17.95 -8.57
N GLY A 654 8.00 -17.08 -8.80
CA GLY A 654 7.88 -15.79 -8.13
C GLY A 654 6.68 -15.86 -7.20
N ARG A 655 6.93 -16.26 -5.94
CA ARG A 655 5.87 -16.66 -5.00
C ARG A 655 4.73 -15.64 -4.95
N ASN A 656 5.05 -14.37 -4.78
CA ASN A 656 4.07 -13.29 -4.81
C ASN A 656 3.81 -12.76 -6.22
N VAL A 657 4.85 -12.33 -6.93
CA VAL A 657 4.64 -11.72 -8.26
C VAL A 657 5.83 -11.94 -9.18
N ILE A 658 5.53 -12.21 -10.45
CA ILE A 658 6.48 -12.08 -11.55
C ILE A 658 6.01 -10.92 -12.42
N ARG A 659 6.88 -9.93 -12.62
CA ARG A 659 6.59 -8.74 -13.41
C ARG A 659 7.54 -8.63 -14.60
N VAL A 660 6.99 -8.69 -15.80
CA VAL A 660 7.70 -8.38 -17.05
C VAL A 660 7.37 -6.94 -17.41
N ALA A 661 8.28 -6.01 -17.10
CA ALA A 661 8.09 -4.58 -17.32
C ALA A 661 8.40 -4.18 -18.77
N SER A 662 8.17 -2.91 -19.11
CA SER A 662 8.40 -2.40 -20.47
C SER A 662 9.82 -2.69 -20.99
N HIS A 663 9.92 -3.00 -22.28
CA HIS A 663 11.15 -3.42 -22.95
C HIS A 663 11.79 -4.69 -22.37
N ALA A 664 11.05 -5.50 -21.60
CA ALA A 664 11.52 -6.79 -21.15
C ALA A 664 10.88 -7.96 -21.91
N THR A 665 11.59 -9.09 -21.92
CA THR A 665 11.10 -10.36 -22.46
C THR A 665 11.38 -11.48 -21.47
N LEU A 666 10.38 -12.30 -21.18
CA LEU A 666 10.53 -13.58 -20.48
C LEU A 666 10.25 -14.70 -21.48
N THR A 667 11.25 -15.54 -21.73
CA THR A 667 11.15 -16.67 -22.66
C THR A 667 11.12 -18.00 -21.91
N VAL A 668 10.10 -18.82 -22.15
CA VAL A 668 9.88 -20.13 -21.51
C VAL A 668 10.18 -21.27 -22.50
N ASP A 669 10.88 -22.31 -22.03
CA ASP A 669 11.21 -23.50 -22.82
C ASP A 669 10.85 -24.78 -22.03
N GLY A 670 9.59 -25.21 -22.10
CA GLY A 670 9.06 -26.46 -21.52
C GLY A 670 8.67 -26.40 -20.03
N GLY A 671 9.44 -25.67 -19.20
CA GLY A 671 9.28 -25.61 -17.75
C GLY A 671 8.00 -24.92 -17.22
N VAL A 672 7.91 -24.77 -15.90
CA VAL A 672 6.76 -24.15 -15.23
C VAL A 672 7.10 -22.74 -14.72
N VAL A 673 6.28 -21.76 -15.09
CA VAL A 673 6.30 -20.42 -14.47
C VAL A 673 5.14 -20.33 -13.47
N SER A 674 5.44 -20.16 -12.19
CA SER A 674 4.45 -20.20 -11.12
C SER A 674 4.44 -18.96 -10.23
N SER A 675 3.25 -18.59 -9.75
CA SER A 675 3.04 -17.54 -8.76
C SER A 675 1.74 -17.81 -7.98
N LEU A 676 1.77 -17.63 -6.65
CA LEU A 676 0.57 -17.74 -5.82
C LEU A 676 -0.38 -16.55 -5.99
N ARG A 677 0.08 -15.45 -6.59
CA ARG A 677 -0.80 -14.31 -6.85
C ARG A 677 -0.99 -14.13 -8.34
N TRP A 678 0.04 -13.65 -9.03
CA TRP A 678 -0.10 -13.37 -10.47
C TRP A 678 1.21 -13.07 -11.19
N ILE A 679 1.11 -13.14 -12.51
CA ILE A 679 2.12 -12.67 -13.46
C ILE A 679 1.59 -11.41 -14.14
N ASP A 680 2.35 -10.33 -14.04
CA ASP A 680 2.08 -9.05 -14.71
C ASP A 680 2.94 -8.92 -15.97
N ILE A 681 2.30 -8.73 -17.12
CA ILE A 681 2.97 -8.39 -18.38
C ILE A 681 2.59 -6.95 -18.70
N HIS A 682 3.52 -6.01 -18.55
CA HIS A 682 3.26 -4.59 -18.78
C HIS A 682 3.24 -4.24 -20.27
N GLU A 683 2.75 -3.04 -20.59
CA GLU A 683 2.83 -2.49 -21.93
C GLU A 683 4.29 -2.46 -22.44
N GLY A 684 4.48 -2.88 -23.70
CA GLY A 684 5.81 -2.99 -24.32
C GLY A 684 6.66 -4.16 -23.81
N ALA A 685 6.10 -5.04 -22.98
CA ALA A 685 6.74 -6.26 -22.50
C ALA A 685 6.29 -7.50 -23.29
N THR A 686 7.04 -8.59 -23.19
CA THR A 686 6.73 -9.84 -23.88
C THR A 686 6.92 -11.05 -22.98
N LEU A 687 5.92 -11.93 -22.93
CA LEU A 687 6.07 -13.31 -22.46
C LEU A 687 5.99 -14.21 -23.69
N ASP A 688 7.05 -14.95 -24.00
CA ASP A 688 7.11 -15.81 -25.17
C ASP A 688 7.61 -17.23 -24.89
N GLY A 689 7.45 -18.11 -25.87
CA GLY A 689 7.91 -19.50 -25.82
C GLY A 689 6.78 -20.46 -25.48
N HIS A 690 7.09 -21.47 -24.66
CA HIS A 690 6.15 -22.52 -24.29
C HIS A 690 6.46 -23.20 -22.97
N GLY A 691 5.44 -23.77 -22.34
CA GLY A 691 5.53 -24.45 -21.05
C GLY A 691 4.18 -24.41 -20.34
N SER A 692 4.20 -24.58 -19.03
CA SER A 692 3.01 -24.40 -18.19
C SER A 692 3.13 -23.11 -17.38
N ILE A 693 2.00 -22.43 -17.21
CA ILE A 693 1.88 -21.27 -16.33
C ILE A 693 0.93 -21.65 -15.20
N ASP A 694 1.42 -21.61 -13.97
CA ASP A 694 0.65 -21.88 -12.75
C ASP A 694 0.43 -20.57 -11.98
N ALA A 695 -0.43 -19.72 -12.55
CA ALA A 695 -0.75 -18.39 -12.03
C ALA A 695 -1.92 -17.76 -12.80
N THR A 696 -2.55 -16.75 -12.19
CA THR A 696 -3.36 -15.76 -12.92
C THR A 696 -2.45 -14.82 -13.69
N ILE A 697 -2.80 -14.49 -14.94
CA ILE A 697 -2.03 -13.59 -15.80
C ILE A 697 -2.81 -12.29 -16.05
N TYR A 698 -2.14 -11.15 -15.83
CA TYR A 698 -2.60 -9.83 -16.25
C TYR A 698 -1.74 -9.34 -17.42
N ASN A 699 -2.28 -9.46 -18.64
CA ASN A 699 -1.60 -9.10 -19.86
C ASN A 699 -1.98 -7.69 -20.35
N SER A 700 -1.00 -6.79 -20.30
CA SER A 700 -1.01 -5.45 -20.92
C SER A 700 0.02 -5.29 -22.04
N GLY A 701 0.85 -6.31 -22.28
CA GLY A 701 1.85 -6.33 -23.34
C GLY A 701 1.52 -7.38 -24.40
N SER A 702 2.50 -8.20 -24.74
CA SER A 702 2.36 -9.27 -25.71
C SER A 702 2.61 -10.64 -25.07
N MET A 703 1.69 -11.57 -25.26
CA MET A 703 1.91 -12.98 -24.96
C MET A 703 2.00 -13.75 -26.27
N ILE A 704 3.11 -14.46 -26.49
CA ILE A 704 3.44 -15.06 -27.79
C ILE A 704 3.73 -16.56 -27.64
N ALA A 705 2.81 -17.39 -28.14
CA ALA A 705 2.92 -18.84 -28.16
C ALA A 705 3.38 -19.31 -29.55
N VAL A 706 4.69 -19.29 -29.81
CA VAL A 706 5.29 -19.80 -31.06
C VAL A 706 6.20 -20.98 -30.74
N GLY A 707 5.60 -22.12 -30.44
CA GLY A 707 6.33 -23.37 -30.20
C GLY A 707 6.51 -24.21 -31.46
N GLN A 708 7.10 -25.40 -31.31
CA GLN A 708 7.03 -26.44 -32.34
C GLN A 708 5.57 -26.91 -32.55
N LYS A 709 5.34 -27.74 -33.57
CA LYS A 709 4.02 -28.23 -33.96
C LYS A 709 3.26 -28.85 -32.76
N GLY A 710 2.15 -28.23 -32.33
CA GLY A 710 1.27 -28.77 -31.29
C GLY A 710 1.52 -28.28 -29.86
N THR A 711 2.39 -27.29 -29.69
CA THR A 711 2.66 -26.64 -28.39
C THR A 711 1.49 -25.75 -27.93
N VAL A 712 1.11 -25.86 -26.65
CA VAL A 712 -0.05 -25.16 -26.04
C VAL A 712 0.43 -24.40 -24.81
N PHE A 713 0.05 -23.12 -24.65
CA PHE A 713 0.16 -22.48 -23.33
C PHE A 713 -0.95 -23.02 -22.42
N ASN A 714 -0.55 -23.72 -21.37
CA ASN A 714 -1.46 -24.19 -20.34
C ASN A 714 -1.41 -23.22 -19.16
N ILE A 715 -2.45 -22.41 -18.98
CA ILE A 715 -2.61 -21.45 -17.89
C ILE A 715 -3.51 -22.08 -16.84
N GLN A 716 -2.93 -22.44 -15.70
CA GLN A 716 -3.63 -22.88 -14.50
C GLN A 716 -4.03 -21.64 -13.68
N GLY A 717 -5.15 -21.02 -14.05
CA GLY A 717 -5.60 -19.76 -13.49
C GLY A 717 -6.42 -18.93 -14.48
N ASP A 718 -6.65 -17.67 -14.13
CA ASP A 718 -7.35 -16.72 -15.00
C ASP A 718 -6.39 -16.04 -15.98
N TYR A 719 -6.90 -15.67 -17.17
CA TYR A 719 -6.18 -14.88 -18.15
C TYR A 719 -6.94 -13.57 -18.41
N HIS A 720 -6.34 -12.44 -18.07
CA HIS A 720 -6.90 -11.12 -18.30
C HIS A 720 -6.10 -10.39 -19.38
N GLN A 721 -6.75 -10.03 -20.48
CA GLN A 721 -6.19 -9.23 -21.55
C GLN A 721 -6.76 -7.82 -21.54
N SER A 722 -5.90 -6.81 -21.43
CA SER A 722 -6.29 -5.41 -21.56
C SER A 722 -6.49 -5.01 -23.04
N ALA A 723 -7.14 -3.87 -23.28
CA ALA A 723 -7.49 -3.41 -24.63
C ALA A 723 -6.26 -3.15 -25.55
N GLY A 724 -5.13 -2.75 -24.97
CA GLY A 724 -3.88 -2.51 -25.70
C GLY A 724 -3.03 -3.77 -25.91
N ALA A 725 -3.37 -4.87 -25.23
CA ALA A 725 -2.56 -6.07 -25.22
C ALA A 725 -2.77 -6.96 -26.44
N GLU A 726 -1.83 -7.86 -26.66
CA GLU A 726 -1.82 -8.80 -27.76
C GLU A 726 -1.66 -10.25 -27.27
N LEU A 727 -2.42 -11.15 -27.88
CA LEU A 727 -2.25 -12.59 -27.79
C LEU A 727 -1.88 -13.12 -29.18
N SER A 728 -0.65 -13.61 -29.32
CA SER A 728 -0.10 -14.14 -30.56
C SER A 728 0.03 -15.65 -30.44
N LEU A 729 -0.64 -16.42 -31.31
CA LEU A 729 -0.69 -17.88 -31.23
C LEU A 729 -0.31 -18.55 -32.55
N LEU A 730 0.39 -19.68 -32.48
CA LEU A 730 0.70 -20.53 -33.63
C LEU A 730 -0.38 -21.60 -33.82
N ILE A 731 -1.01 -21.63 -35.00
CA ILE A 731 -1.93 -22.70 -35.39
C ILE A 731 -1.15 -23.82 -36.09
N ALA A 732 -1.26 -25.03 -35.51
CA ALA A 732 -0.69 -26.26 -36.03
C ALA A 732 -1.78 -27.35 -36.16
N GLY A 733 -2.81 -27.09 -36.98
CA GLY A 733 -3.95 -27.97 -37.19
C GLY A 733 -5.19 -27.55 -36.39
N LYS A 734 -5.95 -28.53 -35.86
CA LYS A 734 -7.25 -28.30 -35.19
C LYS A 734 -7.16 -28.17 -33.65
N LYS A 735 -5.98 -28.41 -33.06
CA LYS A 735 -5.79 -28.38 -31.61
C LYS A 735 -5.74 -26.94 -31.09
N PRO A 736 -6.24 -26.67 -29.86
CA PRO A 736 -6.11 -25.36 -29.23
C PRO A 736 -4.65 -24.99 -29.06
N ALA A 737 -4.34 -23.71 -29.26
CA ALA A 737 -3.02 -23.13 -29.04
C ALA A 737 -2.85 -22.58 -27.61
N ALA A 738 -3.97 -22.34 -26.90
CA ALA A 738 -3.98 -21.98 -25.49
C ALA A 738 -5.11 -22.70 -24.73
N HIS A 739 -4.83 -23.07 -23.48
CA HIS A 739 -5.80 -23.63 -22.55
C HIS A 739 -5.74 -22.86 -21.23
N VAL A 740 -6.87 -22.33 -20.78
CA VAL A 740 -7.03 -21.58 -19.54
C VAL A 740 -7.95 -22.39 -18.63
N THR A 741 -7.54 -22.75 -17.42
CA THR A 741 -8.43 -23.48 -16.50
C THR A 741 -9.38 -22.57 -15.75
N GLY A 742 -9.14 -21.26 -15.74
CA GLY A 742 -10.05 -20.25 -15.20
C GLY A 742 -10.85 -19.51 -16.28
N THR A 743 -11.06 -18.23 -16.04
CA THR A 743 -11.73 -17.30 -16.94
C THR A 743 -10.72 -16.64 -17.89
N ALA A 744 -11.01 -16.67 -19.19
CA ALA A 744 -10.30 -15.85 -20.19
C ALA A 744 -11.10 -14.57 -20.45
N SER A 745 -10.63 -13.44 -19.93
CA SER A 745 -11.20 -12.10 -20.18
C SER A 745 -10.48 -11.44 -21.35
N LEU A 746 -11.17 -11.26 -22.47
CA LEU A 746 -10.61 -10.81 -23.75
C LEU A 746 -11.07 -9.39 -24.06
N ASN A 747 -10.11 -8.48 -24.27
CA ASN A 747 -10.37 -7.11 -24.77
C ASN A 747 -9.32 -6.64 -25.79
N GLY A 748 -8.19 -7.36 -25.91
CA GLY A 748 -7.06 -6.97 -26.75
C GLY A 748 -7.12 -7.60 -28.13
N LYS A 749 -5.99 -7.62 -28.84
CA LYS A 749 -5.90 -8.18 -30.19
C LYS A 749 -5.48 -9.65 -30.17
N LEU A 750 -6.05 -10.43 -31.07
CA LEU A 750 -5.57 -11.76 -31.45
C LEU A 750 -4.74 -11.66 -32.72
N ARG A 751 -3.54 -12.26 -32.70
CA ARG A 751 -2.71 -12.52 -33.87
C ARG A 751 -2.46 -14.01 -34.02
N ILE A 752 -2.35 -14.43 -35.27
CA ILE A 752 -2.20 -15.83 -35.63
C ILE A 752 -1.01 -15.97 -36.58
N ALA A 753 -0.20 -16.98 -36.32
CA ALA A 753 0.75 -17.54 -37.28
C ALA A 753 0.32 -18.96 -37.66
N ILE A 754 0.66 -19.41 -38.87
CA ILE A 754 0.35 -20.76 -39.35
C ILE A 754 1.66 -21.56 -39.39
N ALA A 755 1.69 -22.74 -38.78
CA ALA A 755 2.86 -23.60 -38.84
C ALA A 755 3.08 -24.11 -40.27
N GLN A 756 4.34 -24.18 -40.73
CA GLN A 756 4.75 -24.39 -42.13
C GLN A 756 4.08 -25.57 -42.87
N ASP A 757 3.65 -26.60 -42.15
CA ASP A 757 3.01 -27.80 -42.72
C ASP A 757 1.49 -27.87 -42.49
N THR A 758 0.86 -26.75 -42.11
CA THR A 758 -0.58 -26.73 -41.83
C THR A 758 -1.32 -26.36 -43.10
N GLU A 759 -1.92 -27.35 -43.75
CA GLU A 759 -2.87 -27.08 -44.84
C GLU A 759 -4.21 -26.60 -44.26
N LEU A 760 -4.59 -25.37 -44.64
CA LEU A 760 -5.87 -24.78 -44.28
C LEU A 760 -6.67 -24.57 -45.57
N THR A 761 -7.79 -25.28 -45.69
CA THR A 761 -8.75 -25.04 -46.77
C THR A 761 -9.87 -24.11 -46.28
N PRO A 762 -10.50 -23.31 -47.15
CA PRO A 762 -11.67 -22.51 -46.77
C PRO A 762 -12.72 -23.35 -46.02
N GLY A 763 -13.21 -22.82 -44.89
CA GLY A 763 -14.10 -23.52 -43.97
C GLY A 763 -13.39 -24.41 -42.93
N THR A 764 -12.05 -24.50 -42.94
CA THR A 764 -11.32 -25.22 -41.89
C THR A 764 -11.51 -24.54 -40.55
N PHE A 765 -11.97 -25.33 -39.57
CA PHE A 765 -12.22 -24.89 -38.21
C PHE A 765 -11.04 -25.25 -37.28
N CYS A 766 -10.56 -24.26 -36.54
CA CYS A 766 -9.47 -24.38 -35.57
C CYS A 766 -9.93 -23.82 -34.23
N THR A 767 -9.82 -24.61 -33.15
CA THR A 767 -9.93 -24.03 -31.80
C THR A 767 -8.63 -23.32 -31.49
N VAL A 768 -8.70 -22.10 -30.95
CA VAL A 768 -7.52 -21.28 -30.63
C VAL A 768 -7.28 -21.22 -29.14
N LEU A 769 -8.34 -20.93 -28.39
CA LEU A 769 -8.32 -20.82 -26.95
C LEU A 769 -9.47 -21.64 -26.37
N THR A 770 -9.22 -22.35 -25.28
CA THR A 770 -10.27 -22.95 -24.45
C THR A 770 -10.17 -22.39 -23.04
N ALA A 771 -11.31 -22.16 -22.40
CA ALA A 771 -11.40 -21.68 -21.02
C ALA A 771 -12.59 -22.32 -20.28
N ASN A 772 -12.56 -22.33 -18.95
CA ASN A 772 -13.78 -22.65 -18.18
C ASN A 772 -14.88 -21.62 -18.45
N HIS A 773 -14.49 -20.35 -18.64
CA HIS A 773 -15.38 -19.29 -19.11
C HIS A 773 -14.62 -18.31 -20.01
N VAL A 774 -15.20 -17.95 -21.15
CA VAL A 774 -14.72 -16.85 -22.01
C VAL A 774 -15.59 -15.63 -21.77
N ASN A 775 -14.98 -14.53 -21.37
CA ASN A 775 -15.64 -13.23 -21.18
C ASN A 775 -15.07 -12.20 -22.16
N GLY A 776 -15.92 -11.42 -22.81
CA GLY A 776 -15.51 -10.42 -23.80
C GLY A 776 -15.17 -11.00 -25.17
N CYS A 777 -14.52 -10.19 -26.01
CA CYS A 777 -14.13 -10.52 -27.37
C CYS A 777 -12.80 -9.85 -27.72
N PHE A 778 -12.13 -10.33 -28.76
CA PHE A 778 -10.92 -9.68 -29.25
C PHE A 778 -11.28 -8.41 -30.01
N ALA A 779 -10.49 -7.36 -29.86
CA ALA A 779 -10.65 -6.07 -30.56
C ALA A 779 -10.24 -6.11 -32.05
N ASN A 780 -10.34 -7.29 -32.68
CA ASN A 780 -10.05 -7.48 -34.09
C ASN A 780 -11.19 -6.91 -34.95
N PRO A 781 -10.92 -6.04 -35.94
CA PRO A 781 -11.97 -5.50 -36.78
C PRO A 781 -12.78 -6.58 -37.52
N ASN A 782 -14.11 -6.46 -37.49
CA ASN A 782 -15.05 -7.41 -38.11
C ASN A 782 -14.90 -8.86 -37.64
N ASP A 783 -14.39 -9.09 -36.42
CA ASP A 783 -14.04 -10.42 -35.91
C ASP A 783 -13.16 -11.19 -36.92
N GLU A 784 -12.24 -10.49 -37.59
CA GLU A 784 -11.36 -11.07 -38.60
C GLU A 784 -9.90 -11.02 -38.14
N VAL A 785 -9.20 -12.14 -38.27
CA VAL A 785 -7.74 -12.20 -38.17
C VAL A 785 -7.17 -12.33 -39.58
N ILE A 786 -6.20 -11.48 -39.89
CA ILE A 786 -5.40 -11.57 -41.11
C ILE A 786 -3.97 -11.89 -40.67
N THR A 787 -3.46 -13.03 -41.12
CA THR A 787 -2.09 -13.49 -40.83
C THR A 787 -1.09 -12.76 -41.72
N ASP A 788 0.20 -12.82 -41.37
CA ASP A 788 1.27 -12.17 -42.14
C ASP A 788 1.40 -12.71 -43.58
N ASP A 789 1.00 -13.96 -43.82
CA ASP A 789 0.95 -14.57 -45.17
C ASP A 789 -0.32 -14.21 -45.96
N GLY A 790 -1.21 -13.39 -45.40
CA GLY A 790 -2.44 -12.91 -46.02
C GLY A 790 -3.65 -13.85 -45.87
N SER A 791 -3.50 -15.00 -45.19
CA SER A 791 -4.62 -15.88 -44.85
C SER A 791 -5.62 -15.15 -43.94
N ARG A 792 -6.90 -15.44 -44.13
CA ARG A 792 -8.01 -14.76 -43.44
C ARG A 792 -8.83 -15.74 -42.63
N PHE A 793 -9.21 -15.34 -41.43
CA PHE A 793 -10.02 -16.14 -40.52
C PHE A 793 -11.13 -15.31 -39.91
N THR A 794 -12.32 -15.90 -39.78
CA THR A 794 -13.38 -15.35 -38.92
C THR A 794 -13.23 -15.91 -37.51
N ILE A 795 -13.33 -15.06 -36.49
CA ILE A 795 -13.30 -15.44 -35.08
C ILE A 795 -14.72 -15.83 -34.63
N GLY A 796 -14.83 -16.95 -33.94
CA GLY A 796 -16.05 -17.40 -33.29
C GLY A 796 -15.86 -17.50 -31.78
N TYR A 797 -16.91 -17.17 -31.03
CA TYR A 797 -16.91 -17.21 -29.57
C TYR A 797 -18.00 -18.15 -29.05
N SER A 798 -17.68 -18.94 -28.03
CA SER A 798 -18.63 -19.65 -27.18
C SER A 798 -18.30 -19.36 -25.72
N GLU A 799 -19.15 -19.83 -24.79
CA GLU A 799 -18.91 -19.70 -23.35
C GLU A 799 -17.56 -20.31 -22.91
N THR A 800 -17.01 -21.26 -23.65
CA THR A 800 -15.83 -22.05 -23.24
C THR A 800 -14.70 -22.08 -24.26
N ALA A 801 -14.87 -21.45 -25.43
CA ALA A 801 -13.86 -21.50 -26.48
C ALA A 801 -13.87 -20.28 -27.40
N VAL A 802 -12.69 -19.99 -27.95
CA VAL A 802 -12.52 -19.13 -29.12
C VAL A 802 -12.01 -19.95 -30.28
N THR A 803 -12.64 -19.78 -31.45
CA THR A 803 -12.40 -20.59 -32.64
C THR A 803 -12.15 -19.70 -33.84
N LEU A 804 -11.52 -20.26 -34.86
CA LEU A 804 -11.26 -19.62 -36.14
C LEU A 804 -11.80 -20.48 -37.27
N THR A 805 -12.38 -19.82 -38.26
CA THR A 805 -12.79 -20.44 -39.52
C THR A 805 -12.04 -19.79 -40.67
N ALA A 806 -11.22 -20.55 -41.39
CA ALA A 806 -10.49 -20.08 -42.57
C ALA A 806 -11.47 -19.62 -43.65
N LYS A 807 -11.22 -18.47 -44.29
CA LYS A 807 -12.04 -17.92 -45.38
C LYS A 807 -11.60 -18.37 -46.76
#